data_AF-A0A2S5NRH9-F1
#
_entry.id   AF-A0A2S5NRH9-F1
#
_cell.length_a   1.000
_cell.length_b   1.000
_cell.length_c   1.000
_cell.angle_alpha   90.00
_cell.angle_beta   90.00
_cell.angle_gamma   90.00
#
_symmetry.space_group_name_H-M   'P 1'
#
loop_
_entity.id
_entity.type
_entity.pdbx_description
1 polymer ?
#
loop_
_entity_poly.entity_id
_entity_poly.type
_entity_poly.pdbx_seq_one_letter_code
_entity_poly.pdbx_strand_id
1 'polypeptide(L)'
;MSTISAIKQPSTATSADQQIEQIYQAGLKAHQNNDFKNARELYLNVLAKHPTHVKSLYLLGVLCCQTQQFTEAINYLDKAILLSPEHAEAHSSRGNALNQLQQFEEALKCYVKATSINPEYAEAYHNQGITLVNLKRYSEAIASFDEAIRLDPNHAMAYFEKANIALTLNDYKHAIANFERCLAIAPAFSEASTHLKYAQDAFALSKNTNNADAITSDLSTQTLHSLLAHGEKLEHLNLNKLARAHYEEAVQRFPTAAKAHIKLGMMCKLENQAKEALACFDTAIALNENSALAYQKRGELFTRINRADDAILDYEKALSIDGNLYQYYFAVAFAYRSLGRLDDALEYYRLWGRLGAGKRNKQDQAIADFSESMIWLLKGHYQLGWQLYEGRWIAVSSKHFRNFKQPLWLGEDISDKHILLHAEQGFGDTLQMFRYVEFVASRAARVTLEVNGPIQRLLKNNTSVEVINKENALPDFDVQCPLMSLPLAFKTTIETIPTIKKSFKADKETEVIWAQKVQQKIGVSPQKRNIGFVATGNMKHSNDLARSLSFEQVVKFLPQNANLFCLQKEFRPDNAKFLDRNKHIHYFGKQLGDFADTAALIACMDLVITVDTSVAHLAASMGKPTWIMLPFAPDFRWLLDRNDSPWYPSVKLYRQTKLGDWDEVLQRIEADLTHFLA
;
A
#
# COMPACT_ATOMS: atom_id res chain seq x y z
N MET A 1 4.63 58.45 -46.63
CA MET A 1 5.31 57.53 -47.56
C MET A 1 6.26 56.68 -46.73
N SER A 2 6.03 55.37 -46.76
CA SER A 2 6.45 54.40 -45.76
C SER A 2 7.93 54.02 -45.83
N THR A 3 8.49 53.84 -44.64
CA THR A 3 9.80 53.29 -44.30
C THR A 3 9.87 51.79 -44.57
N ILE A 4 11.00 51.36 -45.16
CA ILE A 4 11.32 49.98 -45.51
C ILE A 4 11.75 49.22 -44.24
N SER A 5 11.07 48.09 -44.01
CA SER A 5 11.34 47.12 -42.97
C SER A 5 12.61 46.32 -43.27
N ALA A 6 13.55 46.33 -42.33
CA ALA A 6 14.77 45.53 -42.37
C ALA A 6 14.46 44.06 -42.03
N ILE A 7 14.80 43.18 -42.96
CA ILE A 7 14.79 41.72 -42.80
C ILE A 7 15.92 41.35 -41.82
N LYS A 8 15.56 40.84 -40.63
CA LYS A 8 16.51 40.20 -39.70
C LYS A 8 16.88 38.81 -40.23
N GLN A 9 18.18 38.59 -40.43
CA GLN A 9 18.79 37.28 -40.70
C GLN A 9 18.71 36.33 -39.47
N PRO A 10 18.86 35.00 -39.66
CA PRO A 10 18.80 34.02 -38.58
C PRO A 10 20.06 34.09 -37.69
N SER A 11 19.87 33.94 -36.38
CA SER A 11 20.93 33.94 -35.37
C SER A 11 21.87 32.74 -35.51
N THR A 12 23.17 32.99 -35.65
CA THR A 12 24.24 31.98 -35.59
C THR A 12 24.42 31.47 -34.16
N ALA A 13 24.35 30.15 -33.94
CA ALA A 13 24.60 29.49 -32.65
C ALA A 13 26.01 29.80 -32.12
N THR A 14 26.16 29.95 -30.80
CA THR A 14 27.45 30.30 -30.18
C THR A 14 28.43 29.12 -30.15
N SER A 15 29.74 29.39 -30.01
CA SER A 15 30.77 28.34 -29.91
C SER A 15 30.53 27.34 -28.76
N ALA A 16 29.85 27.79 -27.68
CA ALA A 16 29.46 26.94 -26.57
C ALA A 16 28.32 25.97 -26.92
N ASP A 17 27.33 26.43 -27.69
CA ASP A 17 26.20 25.59 -28.16
C ASP A 17 26.70 24.49 -29.10
N GLN A 18 27.65 24.81 -29.99
CA GLN A 18 28.29 23.83 -30.86
C GLN A 18 29.05 22.77 -30.07
N GLN A 19 29.74 23.16 -28.99
CA GLN A 19 30.44 22.21 -28.13
C GLN A 19 29.48 21.31 -27.36
N ILE A 20 28.36 21.84 -26.87
CA ILE A 20 27.32 21.05 -26.19
C ILE A 20 26.70 20.02 -27.15
N GLU A 21 26.38 20.45 -28.36
CA GLU A 21 25.83 19.55 -29.38
C GLU A 21 26.82 18.43 -29.74
N GLN A 22 28.12 18.73 -29.85
CA GLN A 22 29.14 17.70 -30.09
C GLN A 22 29.21 16.65 -28.98
N ILE A 23 29.16 17.06 -27.71
CA ILE A 23 29.18 16.14 -26.56
C ILE A 23 27.89 15.30 -26.54
N TYR A 24 26.74 15.92 -26.82
CA TYR A 24 25.45 15.23 -26.92
C TYR A 24 25.46 14.16 -28.02
N GLN A 25 25.96 14.49 -29.22
CA GLN A 25 26.09 13.54 -30.33
C GLN A 25 27.06 12.40 -30.04
N ALA A 26 28.17 12.68 -29.33
CA ALA A 26 29.06 11.64 -28.84
C ALA A 26 28.35 10.70 -27.85
N GLY A 27 27.53 11.26 -26.95
CA GLY A 27 26.70 10.50 -26.00
C GLY A 27 25.71 9.57 -26.72
N LEU A 28 25.01 10.08 -27.74
CA LEU A 28 24.12 9.28 -28.58
C LEU A 28 24.83 8.11 -29.25
N LYS A 29 26.02 8.34 -29.81
CA LYS A 29 26.80 7.29 -30.46
C LYS A 29 27.26 6.22 -29.47
N ALA A 30 27.70 6.62 -28.27
CA ALA A 30 28.05 5.68 -27.21
C ALA A 30 26.83 4.85 -26.76
N HIS A 31 25.67 5.49 -26.64
CA HIS A 31 24.41 4.84 -26.28
C HIS A 31 23.98 3.80 -27.33
N GLN A 32 24.06 4.13 -28.63
CA GLN A 32 23.78 3.21 -29.73
C GLN A 32 24.72 1.99 -29.74
N ASN A 33 25.97 2.17 -29.29
CA ASN A 33 26.95 1.10 -29.15
C ASN A 33 26.81 0.29 -27.85
N ASN A 34 25.76 0.54 -27.05
CA ASN A 34 25.54 -0.04 -25.72
C ASN A 34 26.64 0.27 -24.69
N ASP A 35 27.47 1.30 -24.94
CA ASP A 35 28.43 1.83 -23.96
C ASP A 35 27.72 2.79 -23.00
N PHE A 36 26.87 2.21 -22.14
CA PHE A 36 25.99 2.98 -21.25
C PHE A 36 26.77 3.81 -20.23
N LYS A 37 27.96 3.36 -19.82
CA LYS A 37 28.78 4.11 -18.87
C LYS A 37 29.26 5.43 -19.49
N ASN A 38 29.85 5.35 -20.69
CA ASN A 38 30.34 6.53 -21.39
C ASN A 38 29.19 7.45 -21.84
N ALA A 39 28.09 6.89 -22.34
CA ALA A 39 26.90 7.66 -22.70
C ALA A 39 26.39 8.49 -21.52
N ARG A 40 26.31 7.86 -20.33
CA ARG A 40 25.89 8.54 -19.11
C ARG A 40 26.83 9.68 -18.72
N GLU A 41 28.14 9.47 -18.76
CA GLU A 41 29.13 10.51 -18.46
C GLU A 41 29.00 11.71 -19.43
N LEU A 42 28.81 11.44 -20.72
CA LEU A 42 28.65 12.46 -21.75
C LEU A 42 27.36 13.27 -21.56
N TYR A 43 26.23 12.61 -21.28
CA TYR A 43 24.97 13.32 -20.99
C TYR A 43 25.05 14.15 -19.71
N LEU A 44 25.71 13.65 -18.66
CA LEU A 44 25.93 14.43 -17.43
C LEU A 44 26.83 15.64 -17.68
N ASN A 45 27.83 15.52 -18.55
CA ASN A 45 28.68 16.65 -18.95
C ASN A 45 27.88 17.73 -19.71
N VAL A 46 26.95 17.32 -20.58
CA VAL A 46 26.00 18.25 -21.20
C VAL A 46 25.16 18.97 -20.12
N LEU A 47 24.64 18.24 -19.14
CA LEU A 47 23.82 18.84 -18.08
C LEU A 47 24.60 19.71 -17.09
N ALA A 48 25.89 19.45 -16.88
CA ALA A 48 26.75 20.32 -16.08
C ALA A 48 26.91 21.70 -16.74
N LYS A 49 26.94 21.76 -18.07
CA LYS A 49 27.04 23.01 -18.84
C LYS A 49 25.68 23.64 -19.13
N HIS A 50 24.65 22.82 -19.33
CA HIS A 50 23.29 23.25 -19.63
C HIS A 50 22.26 22.38 -18.90
N PRO A 51 21.94 22.69 -17.63
CA PRO A 51 21.09 21.86 -16.77
C PRO A 51 19.67 21.64 -17.30
N THR A 52 19.19 22.51 -18.19
CA THR A 52 17.87 22.48 -18.82
C THR A 52 17.85 21.78 -20.18
N HIS A 53 18.91 21.06 -20.57
CA HIS A 53 18.96 20.35 -21.84
C HIS A 53 18.01 19.12 -21.86
N VAL A 54 16.79 19.33 -22.35
CA VAL A 54 15.69 18.34 -22.35
C VAL A 54 16.10 16.99 -22.95
N LYS A 55 16.78 16.99 -24.10
CA LYS A 55 17.16 15.74 -24.78
C LYS A 55 18.11 14.88 -23.93
N SER A 56 19.07 15.49 -23.24
CA SER A 56 19.99 14.76 -22.35
C SER A 56 19.29 14.26 -21.09
N LEU A 57 18.37 15.03 -20.52
CA LEU A 57 17.55 14.59 -19.39
C LEU A 57 16.69 13.37 -19.78
N TYR A 58 16.01 13.46 -20.93
CA TYR A 58 15.22 12.35 -21.47
C TYR A 58 16.07 11.09 -21.69
N LEU A 59 17.21 11.20 -22.39
CA LEU A 59 18.07 10.06 -22.69
C LEU A 59 18.75 9.46 -21.45
N LEU A 60 19.09 10.26 -20.43
CA LEU A 60 19.51 9.74 -19.14
C LEU A 60 18.39 8.96 -18.46
N GLY A 61 17.15 9.45 -18.55
CA GLY A 61 15.96 8.73 -18.11
C GLY A 61 15.83 7.36 -18.79
N VAL A 62 15.90 7.33 -20.12
CA VAL A 62 15.86 6.09 -20.92
C VAL A 62 17.00 5.13 -20.56
N LEU A 63 18.23 5.64 -20.43
CA LEU A 63 19.39 4.84 -20.05
C LEU A 63 19.24 4.25 -18.64
N CYS A 64 18.69 5.02 -17.70
CA CYS A 64 18.36 4.52 -16.37
C CYS A 64 17.30 3.41 -16.44
N CYS A 65 16.27 3.52 -17.29
CA CYS A 65 15.33 2.43 -17.53
C CYS A 65 16.02 1.17 -18.06
N GLN A 66 16.91 1.30 -19.05
CA GLN A 66 17.65 0.17 -19.64
C GLN A 66 18.61 -0.51 -18.65
N THR A 67 19.15 0.26 -17.70
CA THR A 67 20.03 -0.24 -16.64
C THR A 67 19.29 -0.54 -15.34
N GLN A 68 17.94 -0.62 -15.38
CA GLN A 68 17.05 -0.95 -14.26
C GLN A 68 17.11 -0.01 -13.05
N GLN A 69 17.60 1.22 -13.23
CA GLN A 69 17.65 2.28 -12.23
C GLN A 69 16.36 3.13 -12.27
N PHE A 70 15.21 2.50 -12.03
CA PHE A 70 13.89 3.09 -12.33
C PHE A 70 13.56 4.36 -11.53
N THR A 71 13.97 4.45 -10.26
CA THR A 71 13.73 5.67 -9.45
C THR A 71 14.55 6.85 -9.97
N GLU A 72 15.78 6.61 -10.41
CA GLU A 72 16.60 7.67 -11.02
C GLU A 72 16.07 8.06 -12.40
N ALA A 73 15.57 7.08 -13.17
CA ALA A 73 14.91 7.32 -14.45
C ALA A 73 13.75 8.30 -14.29
N ILE A 74 12.87 8.08 -13.31
CA ILE A 74 11.73 8.96 -13.02
C ILE A 74 12.20 10.37 -12.72
N ASN A 75 13.25 10.56 -11.92
CA ASN A 75 13.76 11.89 -11.59
C ASN A 75 14.23 12.68 -12.83
N TYR A 76 14.95 12.03 -13.75
CA TYR A 76 15.39 12.70 -14.98
C TYR A 76 14.23 12.95 -15.95
N LEU A 77 13.29 12.01 -16.05
CA LEU A 77 12.11 12.12 -16.90
C LEU A 77 11.15 13.20 -16.38
N ASP A 78 10.96 13.34 -15.07
CA ASP A 78 10.19 14.41 -14.44
C ASP A 78 10.77 15.79 -14.77
N LYS A 79 12.11 15.92 -14.73
CA LYS A 79 12.78 17.16 -15.16
C LYS A 79 12.60 17.43 -16.65
N ALA A 80 12.70 16.41 -17.50
CA ALA A 80 12.47 16.54 -18.93
C ALA A 80 11.02 16.98 -19.24
N ILE A 81 10.04 16.35 -18.58
CA ILE A 81 8.60 16.66 -18.70
C ILE A 81 8.28 18.05 -18.15
N LEU A 82 8.89 18.47 -17.05
CA LEU A 82 8.71 19.81 -16.50
C LEU A 82 9.13 20.90 -17.51
N LEU A 83 10.22 20.66 -18.25
CA LEU A 83 10.74 21.57 -19.26
C LEU A 83 10.02 21.44 -20.61
N SER A 84 9.49 20.25 -20.93
CA SER A 84 8.74 19.97 -22.16
C SER A 84 7.52 19.10 -21.85
N PRO A 85 6.39 19.70 -21.41
CA PRO A 85 5.21 18.95 -20.98
C PRO A 85 4.55 18.10 -22.06
N GLU A 86 4.76 18.46 -23.33
CA GLU A 86 4.20 17.79 -24.52
C GLU A 86 5.22 16.82 -25.17
N HIS A 87 6.15 16.25 -24.39
CA HIS A 87 7.09 15.23 -24.86
C HIS A 87 6.52 13.82 -24.62
N ALA A 88 5.87 13.25 -25.63
CA ALA A 88 5.15 11.98 -25.52
C ALA A 88 6.05 10.80 -25.07
N GLU A 89 7.26 10.70 -25.61
CA GLU A 89 8.22 9.64 -25.32
C GLU A 89 8.78 9.72 -23.89
N ALA A 90 8.91 10.93 -23.33
CA ALA A 90 9.31 11.11 -21.94
C ALA A 90 8.21 10.63 -20.99
N HIS A 91 6.94 10.96 -21.27
CA HIS A 91 5.79 10.42 -20.53
C HIS A 91 5.72 8.89 -20.65
N SER A 92 5.85 8.32 -21.85
CA SER A 92 5.85 6.86 -22.05
C SER A 92 7.00 6.18 -21.29
N SER A 93 8.21 6.71 -21.38
CA SER A 93 9.39 6.18 -20.66
C SER A 93 9.23 6.27 -19.15
N ARG A 94 8.56 7.31 -18.65
CA ARG A 94 8.22 7.46 -17.22
C ARG A 94 7.19 6.41 -16.82
N GLY A 95 6.17 6.20 -17.65
CA GLY A 95 5.21 5.11 -17.52
C GLY A 95 5.92 3.76 -17.40
N ASN A 96 6.90 3.49 -18.26
CA ASN A 96 7.68 2.25 -18.23
C ASN A 96 8.40 2.06 -16.89
N ALA A 97 9.08 3.09 -16.38
CA ALA A 97 9.74 3.03 -15.08
C ALA A 97 8.75 2.80 -13.92
N LEU A 98 7.61 3.47 -13.93
CA LEU A 98 6.56 3.32 -12.92
C LEU A 98 5.92 1.92 -12.95
N ASN A 99 5.72 1.37 -14.15
CA ASN A 99 5.18 0.02 -14.34
C ASN A 99 6.13 -1.04 -13.75
N GLN A 100 7.45 -0.89 -13.96
CA GLN A 100 8.47 -1.75 -13.34
C GLN A 100 8.50 -1.64 -11.81
N LEU A 101 8.16 -0.46 -11.26
CA LEU A 101 8.01 -0.25 -9.82
C LEU A 101 6.64 -0.66 -9.26
N GLN A 102 5.79 -1.29 -10.07
CA GLN A 102 4.41 -1.72 -9.78
C GLN A 102 3.47 -0.57 -9.37
N GLN A 103 3.74 0.64 -9.85
CA GLN A 103 2.89 1.82 -9.65
C GLN A 103 1.95 2.00 -10.85
N PHE A 104 1.05 1.03 -11.02
CA PHE A 104 0.26 0.86 -12.25
C PHE A 104 -0.68 2.03 -12.56
N GLU A 105 -1.35 2.60 -11.56
CA GLU A 105 -2.26 3.73 -11.78
C GLU A 105 -1.53 5.00 -12.25
N GLU A 106 -0.33 5.26 -11.72
CA GLU A 106 0.48 6.40 -12.16
C GLU A 106 1.13 6.14 -13.51
N ALA A 107 1.57 4.91 -13.77
CA ALA A 107 2.04 4.50 -15.09
C ALA A 107 0.95 4.70 -16.15
N LEU A 108 -0.29 4.29 -15.85
CA LEU A 108 -1.43 4.46 -16.74
C LEU A 108 -1.68 5.93 -17.10
N LYS A 109 -1.63 6.84 -16.11
CA LYS A 109 -1.76 8.29 -16.38
C LYS A 109 -0.68 8.78 -17.34
N CYS A 110 0.55 8.29 -17.21
CA CYS A 110 1.65 8.65 -18.10
C CYS A 110 1.40 8.19 -19.53
N TYR A 111 0.97 6.93 -19.73
CA TYR A 111 0.66 6.43 -21.07
C TYR A 111 -0.53 7.15 -21.70
N VAL A 112 -1.58 7.43 -20.93
CA VAL A 112 -2.73 8.22 -21.40
C VAL A 112 -2.29 9.63 -21.82
N LYS A 113 -1.39 10.27 -21.06
CA LYS A 113 -0.83 11.57 -21.45
C LYS A 113 0.02 11.42 -22.73
N ALA A 114 0.88 10.41 -22.83
CA ALA A 114 1.69 10.15 -24.00
C ALA A 114 0.86 9.95 -25.28
N THR A 115 -0.21 9.15 -25.21
CA THR A 115 -1.12 8.90 -26.35
C THR A 115 -2.02 10.11 -26.65
N SER A 116 -2.34 10.95 -25.67
CA SER A 116 -3.04 12.22 -25.93
C SER A 116 -2.16 13.25 -26.66
N ILE A 117 -0.85 13.22 -26.41
CA ILE A 117 0.14 14.09 -27.08
C ILE A 117 0.42 13.57 -28.48
N ASN A 118 0.69 12.27 -28.61
CA ASN A 118 0.95 11.60 -29.88
C ASN A 118 -0.02 10.42 -30.08
N PRO A 119 -1.16 10.64 -30.76
CA PRO A 119 -2.13 9.59 -31.08
C PRO A 119 -1.62 8.51 -32.04
N GLU A 120 -0.45 8.68 -32.66
CA GLU A 120 0.15 7.68 -33.56
C GLU A 120 1.19 6.80 -32.86
N TYR A 121 1.29 6.87 -31.52
CA TYR A 121 2.32 6.17 -30.75
C TYR A 121 1.90 4.73 -30.38
N ALA A 122 2.04 3.80 -31.31
CA ALA A 122 1.63 2.40 -31.15
C ALA A 122 2.20 1.72 -29.88
N GLU A 123 3.49 1.92 -29.59
CA GLU A 123 4.14 1.33 -28.41
C GLU A 123 3.54 1.86 -27.09
N ALA A 124 3.16 3.15 -27.03
CA ALA A 124 2.53 3.71 -25.84
C ALA A 124 1.14 3.10 -25.59
N TYR A 125 0.36 2.85 -26.64
CA TYR A 125 -0.92 2.13 -26.54
C TYR A 125 -0.73 0.67 -26.10
N HIS A 126 0.30 -0.02 -26.61
CA HIS A 126 0.65 -1.36 -26.15
C HIS A 126 1.00 -1.37 -24.64
N ASN A 127 1.88 -0.48 -24.21
CA ASN A 127 2.30 -0.39 -22.81
C ASN A 127 1.16 0.07 -21.88
N GLN A 128 0.25 0.92 -22.38
CA GLN A 128 -1.02 1.24 -21.73
C GLN A 128 -1.87 -0.02 -21.51
N GLY A 129 -2.01 -0.85 -22.54
CA GLY A 129 -2.73 -2.13 -22.48
C GLY A 129 -2.16 -3.08 -21.42
N ILE A 130 -0.83 -3.29 -21.41
CA ILE A 130 -0.15 -4.10 -20.38
C ILE A 130 -0.45 -3.59 -18.98
N THR A 131 -0.38 -2.27 -18.78
CA THR A 131 -0.65 -1.65 -17.48
C THR A 131 -2.10 -1.88 -17.04
N LEU A 132 -3.06 -1.80 -17.97
CA LEU A 132 -4.47 -2.08 -17.71
C LEU A 132 -4.72 -3.56 -17.39
N VAL A 133 -3.96 -4.49 -17.98
CA VAL A 133 -3.99 -5.91 -17.59
C VAL A 133 -3.56 -6.10 -16.13
N ASN A 134 -2.47 -5.45 -15.71
CA ASN A 134 -2.02 -5.50 -14.31
C ASN A 134 -3.07 -4.93 -13.33
N LEU A 135 -3.87 -3.96 -13.79
CA LEU A 135 -5.02 -3.40 -13.07
C LEU A 135 -6.31 -4.22 -13.20
N LYS A 136 -6.29 -5.35 -13.93
CA LYS A 136 -7.44 -6.22 -14.24
C LYS A 136 -8.58 -5.51 -14.99
N ARG A 137 -8.27 -4.45 -15.73
CA ARG A 137 -9.21 -3.66 -16.55
C ARG A 137 -9.18 -4.16 -18.00
N TYR A 138 -9.62 -5.41 -18.20
CA TYR A 138 -9.41 -6.14 -19.46
C TYR A 138 -10.07 -5.52 -20.69
N SER A 139 -11.27 -4.95 -20.57
CA SER A 139 -11.97 -4.31 -21.69
C SER A 139 -11.20 -3.09 -22.23
N GLU A 140 -10.66 -2.27 -21.33
CA GLU A 140 -9.86 -1.10 -21.69
C GLU A 140 -8.47 -1.49 -22.20
N ALA A 141 -7.91 -2.58 -21.67
CA ALA A 141 -6.65 -3.14 -22.18
C ALA A 141 -6.80 -3.59 -23.64
N ILE A 142 -7.88 -4.33 -23.95
CA ILE A 142 -8.20 -4.76 -25.33
C ILE A 142 -8.31 -3.55 -26.25
N ALA A 143 -9.05 -2.51 -25.86
CA ALA A 143 -9.19 -1.29 -26.66
C ALA A 143 -7.83 -0.60 -26.92
N SER A 144 -6.94 -0.61 -25.93
CA SER A 144 -5.59 -0.04 -26.09
C SER A 144 -4.74 -0.89 -27.05
N PHE A 145 -4.81 -2.22 -26.95
CA PHE A 145 -4.13 -3.11 -27.90
C PHE A 145 -4.70 -3.03 -29.31
N ASP A 146 -6.02 -2.85 -29.46
CA ASP A 146 -6.66 -2.62 -30.77
C ASP A 146 -6.12 -1.36 -31.44
N GLU A 147 -5.91 -0.29 -30.67
CA GLU A 147 -5.34 0.94 -31.20
C GLU A 147 -3.85 0.77 -31.58
N ALA A 148 -3.08 0.04 -30.77
CA ALA A 148 -1.71 -0.33 -31.12
C ALA A 148 -1.66 -1.14 -32.43
N ILE A 149 -2.57 -2.10 -32.62
CA ILE A 149 -2.70 -2.91 -33.84
C ILE A 149 -3.19 -2.08 -35.04
N ARG A 150 -4.08 -1.11 -34.81
CA ARG A 150 -4.57 -0.19 -35.86
C ARG A 150 -3.42 0.65 -36.43
N LEU A 151 -2.53 1.11 -35.55
CA LEU A 151 -1.35 1.90 -35.90
C LEU A 151 -0.23 1.03 -36.49
N ASP A 152 -0.01 -0.16 -35.95
CA ASP A 152 0.92 -1.16 -36.47
C ASP A 152 0.26 -2.55 -36.60
N PRO A 153 -0.27 -2.89 -37.79
CA PRO A 153 -0.90 -4.19 -38.05
C PRO A 153 0.03 -5.40 -37.94
N ASN A 154 1.35 -5.19 -37.81
CA ASN A 154 2.37 -6.21 -37.61
C ASN A 154 2.88 -6.22 -36.15
N HIS A 155 2.17 -5.63 -35.20
CA HIS A 155 2.55 -5.63 -33.79
C HIS A 155 2.25 -6.99 -33.12
N ALA A 156 3.11 -7.99 -33.34
CA ALA A 156 2.91 -9.36 -32.85
C ALA A 156 2.61 -9.47 -31.34
N MET A 157 3.26 -8.65 -30.50
CA MET A 157 3.03 -8.64 -29.05
C MET A 157 1.61 -8.20 -28.68
N ALA A 158 1.02 -7.21 -29.37
CA ALA A 158 -0.34 -6.75 -29.05
C ALA A 158 -1.39 -7.84 -29.35
N TYR A 159 -1.19 -8.61 -30.42
CA TYR A 159 -1.99 -9.81 -30.69
C TYR A 159 -1.81 -10.88 -29.61
N PHE A 160 -0.57 -11.15 -29.19
CA PHE A 160 -0.27 -12.10 -28.11
C PHE A 160 -0.97 -11.72 -26.80
N GLU A 161 -0.91 -10.45 -26.41
CA GLU A 161 -1.52 -9.97 -25.16
C GLU A 161 -3.06 -10.01 -25.22
N LYS A 162 -3.66 -9.61 -26.35
CA LYS A 162 -5.10 -9.79 -26.56
C LYS A 162 -5.52 -11.26 -26.48
N ALA A 163 -4.70 -12.16 -27.02
CA ALA A 163 -4.97 -13.59 -26.96
C ALA A 163 -4.91 -14.12 -25.52
N ASN A 164 -3.95 -13.66 -24.71
CA ASN A 164 -3.86 -14.00 -23.28
C ASN A 164 -5.05 -13.46 -22.46
N ILE A 165 -5.51 -12.24 -22.76
CA ILE A 165 -6.75 -11.71 -22.16
C ILE A 165 -7.94 -12.59 -22.56
N ALA A 166 -8.08 -12.92 -23.84
CA ALA A 166 -9.16 -13.78 -24.32
C ALA A 166 -9.13 -15.17 -23.66
N LEU A 167 -7.95 -15.77 -23.47
CA LEU A 167 -7.78 -17.00 -22.68
C LEU A 167 -8.27 -16.82 -21.25
N THR A 168 -7.90 -15.73 -20.58
CA THR A 168 -8.33 -15.41 -19.22
C THR A 168 -9.86 -15.28 -19.10
N LEU A 169 -10.49 -14.78 -20.17
CA LEU A 169 -11.95 -14.62 -20.27
C LEU A 169 -12.67 -15.88 -20.81
N ASN A 170 -11.93 -16.97 -21.07
CA ASN A 170 -12.41 -18.20 -21.72
C ASN A 170 -13.00 -17.99 -23.13
N ASP A 171 -12.63 -16.89 -23.79
CA ASP A 171 -12.98 -16.65 -25.19
C ASP A 171 -11.96 -17.31 -26.11
N TYR A 172 -12.01 -18.63 -26.15
CA TYR A 172 -10.99 -19.42 -26.84
C TYR A 172 -10.97 -19.18 -28.35
N LYS A 173 -12.11 -18.80 -28.95
CA LYS A 173 -12.18 -18.44 -30.38
C LYS A 173 -11.29 -17.25 -30.69
N HIS A 174 -11.45 -16.16 -29.93
CA HIS A 174 -10.63 -14.97 -30.13
C HIS A 174 -9.19 -15.20 -29.68
N ALA A 175 -8.95 -16.01 -28.64
CA ALA A 175 -7.59 -16.39 -28.25
C ALA A 175 -6.82 -17.08 -29.40
N ILE A 176 -7.41 -18.12 -29.99
CA ILE A 176 -6.83 -18.86 -31.12
C ILE A 176 -6.54 -17.91 -32.29
N ALA A 177 -7.53 -17.12 -32.72
CA ALA A 177 -7.38 -16.22 -33.85
C ALA A 177 -6.25 -15.19 -33.64
N ASN A 178 -6.13 -14.63 -32.43
CA ASN A 178 -5.09 -13.66 -32.13
C ASN A 178 -3.70 -14.33 -31.99
N PHE A 179 -3.59 -15.54 -31.42
CA PHE A 179 -2.31 -16.27 -31.42
C PHE A 179 -1.87 -16.70 -32.82
N GLU A 180 -2.79 -17.16 -33.67
CA GLU A 180 -2.49 -17.47 -35.08
C GLU A 180 -1.98 -16.23 -35.82
N ARG A 181 -2.62 -15.08 -35.58
CA ARG A 181 -2.15 -13.81 -36.15
C ARG A 181 -0.79 -13.40 -35.62
N CYS A 182 -0.54 -13.57 -34.32
CA CYS A 182 0.77 -13.36 -33.70
C CYS A 182 1.86 -14.22 -34.36
N LEU A 183 1.61 -15.53 -34.52
CA LEU A 183 2.56 -16.47 -35.12
C LEU A 183 2.72 -16.27 -36.63
N ALA A 184 1.70 -15.79 -37.34
CA ALA A 184 1.84 -15.41 -38.74
C ALA A 184 2.82 -14.24 -38.93
N ILE A 185 2.90 -13.33 -37.95
CA ILE A 185 3.84 -12.20 -37.96
C ILE A 185 5.22 -12.65 -37.43
N ALA A 186 5.24 -13.43 -36.34
CA ALA A 186 6.45 -13.89 -35.66
C ALA A 186 6.43 -15.42 -35.45
N PRO A 187 6.79 -16.22 -36.48
CA PRO A 187 6.70 -17.69 -36.41
C PRO A 187 7.58 -18.34 -35.33
N ALA A 188 8.66 -17.67 -34.90
CA ALA A 188 9.57 -18.15 -33.88
C ALA A 188 9.11 -17.84 -32.43
N PHE A 189 7.93 -17.24 -32.24
CA PHE A 189 7.43 -16.90 -30.90
C PHE A 189 6.90 -18.15 -30.18
N SER A 190 7.81 -18.88 -29.52
CA SER A 190 7.54 -20.17 -28.88
C SER A 190 6.43 -20.13 -27.82
N GLU A 191 6.31 -19.02 -27.10
CA GLU A 191 5.28 -18.82 -26.09
C GLU A 191 3.88 -18.73 -26.73
N ALA A 192 3.73 -17.93 -27.80
CA ALA A 192 2.49 -17.85 -28.58
C ALA A 192 2.09 -19.20 -29.19
N SER A 193 3.05 -20.00 -29.68
CA SER A 193 2.79 -21.35 -30.20
C SER A 193 2.29 -22.31 -29.11
N THR A 194 2.88 -22.23 -27.93
CA THR A 194 2.45 -23.01 -26.76
C THR A 194 1.04 -22.61 -26.33
N HIS A 195 0.77 -21.30 -26.22
CA HIS A 195 -0.53 -20.79 -25.79
C HIS A 195 -1.61 -21.01 -26.86
N LEU A 196 -1.26 -20.99 -28.15
CA LEU A 196 -2.15 -21.35 -29.24
C LEU A 196 -2.61 -22.80 -29.11
N LYS A 197 -1.67 -23.74 -28.98
CA LYS A 197 -2.00 -25.17 -28.81
C LYS A 197 -2.94 -25.35 -27.62
N TYR A 198 -2.62 -24.67 -26.52
CA TYR A 198 -3.49 -24.67 -25.34
C TYR A 198 -4.88 -24.08 -25.60
N ALA A 199 -4.97 -22.95 -26.29
CA ALA A 199 -6.25 -22.33 -26.65
C ALA A 199 -7.08 -23.24 -27.56
N GLN A 200 -6.44 -23.96 -28.49
CA GLN A 200 -7.06 -24.95 -29.37
C GLN A 200 -7.58 -26.16 -28.58
N ASP A 201 -6.78 -26.69 -27.66
CA ASP A 201 -7.16 -27.79 -26.76
C ASP A 201 -8.34 -27.32 -25.88
N ALA A 202 -8.24 -26.16 -25.22
CA ALA A 202 -9.31 -25.59 -24.39
C ALA A 202 -10.59 -25.27 -25.18
N PHE A 203 -10.48 -24.83 -26.43
CA PHE A 203 -11.62 -24.60 -27.30
C PHE A 203 -12.31 -25.92 -27.70
N ALA A 204 -11.53 -26.95 -28.01
CA ALA A 204 -12.04 -28.30 -28.26
C ALA A 204 -12.76 -28.85 -27.01
N LEU A 205 -12.16 -28.67 -25.83
CA LEU A 205 -12.76 -29.00 -24.54
C LEU A 205 -14.07 -28.21 -24.30
N SER A 206 -14.13 -26.90 -24.63
CA SER A 206 -15.34 -26.06 -24.46
C SER A 206 -16.48 -26.37 -25.44
N LYS A 207 -16.17 -26.94 -26.60
CA LYS A 207 -17.19 -27.50 -27.50
C LYS A 207 -17.69 -28.84 -26.98
N ASN A 208 -16.83 -29.54 -26.26
CA ASN A 208 -17.14 -30.79 -25.60
C ASN A 208 -17.73 -30.59 -24.20
N THR A 209 -17.85 -29.38 -23.62
CA THR A 209 -18.50 -29.19 -22.30
C THR A 209 -20.02 -29.33 -22.29
N ASN A 210 -20.65 -29.69 -23.41
CA ASN A 210 -21.96 -30.36 -23.37
C ASN A 210 -21.84 -31.87 -23.08
N ASN A 211 -20.62 -32.39 -22.92
CA ASN A 211 -20.26 -33.77 -22.56
C ASN A 211 -18.92 -33.79 -21.79
N ALA A 212 -18.99 -33.66 -20.46
CA ALA A 212 -17.86 -33.79 -19.53
C ALA A 212 -17.01 -35.08 -19.73
N ASP A 213 -17.54 -36.07 -20.46
CA ASP A 213 -16.91 -37.35 -20.79
C ASP A 213 -15.72 -37.28 -21.77
N ALA A 214 -15.53 -36.18 -22.51
CA ALA A 214 -14.42 -36.06 -23.46
C ALA A 214 -13.15 -35.41 -22.87
N ILE A 215 -13.27 -34.64 -21.79
CA ILE A 215 -12.11 -34.08 -21.06
C ILE A 215 -11.44 -35.18 -20.24
N THR A 216 -12.27 -36.01 -19.59
CA THR A 216 -11.83 -37.18 -18.86
C THR A 216 -11.21 -38.21 -19.80
N SER A 217 -11.63 -38.34 -21.07
CA SER A 217 -11.04 -39.32 -21.99
C SER A 217 -9.59 -39.01 -22.42
N ASP A 218 -9.20 -37.74 -22.61
CA ASP A 218 -7.81 -37.37 -22.97
C ASP A 218 -6.91 -37.28 -21.72
N LEU A 219 -7.41 -36.71 -20.62
CA LEU A 219 -6.67 -36.68 -19.36
C LEU A 219 -6.53 -38.07 -18.73
N SER A 220 -7.50 -38.98 -18.91
CA SER A 220 -7.46 -40.36 -18.35
C SER A 220 -6.30 -41.20 -18.87
N THR A 221 -5.68 -40.80 -19.99
CA THR A 221 -4.50 -41.48 -20.54
C THR A 221 -3.18 -40.92 -20.02
N GLN A 222 -3.17 -39.70 -19.45
CA GLN A 222 -1.96 -39.05 -18.96
C GLN A 222 -1.46 -39.68 -17.66
N THR A 223 -0.15 -39.68 -17.42
CA THR A 223 0.42 -40.14 -16.15
C THR A 223 0.26 -39.08 -15.05
N LEU A 224 0.34 -39.48 -13.78
CA LEU A 224 0.38 -38.55 -12.64
C LEU A 224 1.45 -37.46 -12.82
N HIS A 225 2.62 -37.84 -13.33
CA HIS A 225 3.70 -36.89 -13.60
C HIS A 225 3.31 -35.85 -14.64
N SER A 226 2.68 -36.27 -15.75
CA SER A 226 2.21 -35.38 -16.82
C SER A 226 1.13 -34.42 -16.30
N LEU A 227 0.14 -34.93 -15.56
CA LEU A 227 -0.92 -34.10 -14.98
C LEU A 227 -0.37 -33.02 -14.05
N LEU A 228 0.56 -33.39 -13.17
CA LEU A 228 1.21 -32.44 -12.25
C LEU A 228 2.06 -31.41 -13.00
N ALA A 229 2.88 -31.83 -13.97
CA ALA A 229 3.74 -30.93 -14.74
C ALA A 229 2.93 -29.94 -15.58
N HIS A 230 1.84 -30.40 -16.20
CA HIS A 230 0.92 -29.53 -16.94
C HIS A 230 0.20 -28.56 -16.00
N GLY A 231 -0.32 -29.03 -14.87
CA GLY A 231 -0.92 -28.16 -13.86
C GLY A 231 0.04 -27.07 -13.39
N GLU A 232 1.30 -27.41 -13.12
CA GLU A 232 2.33 -26.46 -12.66
C GLU A 232 2.64 -25.42 -13.75
N LYS A 233 2.72 -25.84 -15.01
CA LYS A 233 2.88 -24.91 -16.14
C LYS A 233 1.69 -23.95 -16.23
N LEU A 234 0.47 -24.43 -16.02
CA LEU A 234 -0.74 -23.59 -16.02
C LEU A 234 -0.78 -22.60 -14.84
N GLU A 235 -0.28 -22.98 -13.67
CA GLU A 235 -0.07 -22.05 -12.55
C GLU A 235 0.89 -20.91 -12.95
N HIS A 236 2.01 -21.22 -13.60
CA HIS A 236 2.96 -20.20 -14.08
C HIS A 236 2.36 -19.22 -15.09
N LEU A 237 1.35 -19.68 -15.84
CA LEU A 237 0.60 -18.86 -16.80
C LEU A 237 -0.62 -18.15 -16.17
N ASN A 238 -0.81 -18.25 -14.84
CA ASN A 238 -1.97 -17.73 -14.09
C ASN A 238 -3.34 -18.31 -14.53
N LEU A 239 -3.36 -19.49 -15.16
CA LEU A 239 -4.56 -20.17 -15.64
C LEU A 239 -5.16 -21.10 -14.57
N ASN A 240 -5.45 -20.53 -13.40
CA ASN A 240 -5.72 -21.28 -12.14
C ASN A 240 -6.88 -22.28 -12.23
N LYS A 241 -7.96 -21.95 -12.96
CA LYS A 241 -9.12 -22.87 -13.14
C LYS A 241 -8.75 -24.14 -13.90
N LEU A 242 -7.82 -24.02 -14.85
CA LEU A 242 -7.41 -25.14 -15.70
C LEU A 242 -6.29 -25.94 -15.03
N ALA A 243 -5.39 -25.29 -14.29
CA ALA A 243 -4.50 -25.96 -13.36
C ALA A 243 -5.29 -26.81 -12.34
N ARG A 244 -6.37 -26.25 -11.78
CA ARG A 244 -7.28 -26.95 -10.88
C ARG A 244 -7.85 -28.23 -11.50
N ALA A 245 -8.37 -28.19 -12.72
CA ALA A 245 -8.92 -29.36 -13.39
C ALA A 245 -7.90 -30.51 -13.52
N HIS A 246 -6.63 -30.19 -13.83
CA HIS A 246 -5.55 -31.19 -13.89
C HIS A 246 -5.25 -31.81 -12.52
N TYR A 247 -5.34 -31.02 -11.45
CA TYR A 247 -5.15 -31.52 -10.08
C TYR A 247 -6.35 -32.31 -9.55
N GLU A 248 -7.57 -31.94 -9.91
CA GLU A 248 -8.77 -32.73 -9.63
C GLU A 248 -8.69 -34.11 -10.28
N GLU A 249 -8.32 -34.17 -11.56
CA GLU A 249 -8.11 -35.43 -12.27
C GLU A 249 -6.97 -36.25 -11.64
N ALA A 250 -5.85 -35.61 -11.29
CA ALA A 250 -4.73 -36.27 -10.63
C ALA A 250 -5.14 -36.88 -9.28
N VAL A 251 -5.94 -36.17 -8.48
CA VAL A 251 -6.47 -36.68 -7.20
C VAL A 251 -7.49 -37.80 -7.43
N GLN A 252 -8.35 -37.67 -8.43
CA GLN A 252 -9.36 -38.69 -8.74
C GLN A 252 -8.73 -40.02 -9.16
N ARG A 253 -7.69 -39.99 -10.00
CA ARG A 253 -7.02 -41.19 -10.51
C ARG A 253 -5.93 -41.73 -9.59
N PHE A 254 -5.28 -40.84 -8.85
CA PHE A 254 -4.18 -41.18 -7.97
C PHE A 254 -4.45 -40.61 -6.56
N PRO A 255 -5.45 -41.14 -5.84
CA PRO A 255 -5.88 -40.57 -4.55
C PRO A 255 -4.81 -40.62 -3.47
N THR A 256 -3.77 -41.45 -3.63
CA THR A 256 -2.62 -41.53 -2.72
C THR A 256 -1.49 -40.55 -3.06
N ALA A 257 -1.63 -39.75 -4.12
CA ALA A 257 -0.63 -38.78 -4.53
C ALA A 257 -0.70 -37.50 -3.68
N ALA A 258 0.03 -37.48 -2.55
CA ALA A 258 0.05 -36.33 -1.63
C ALA A 258 0.35 -34.99 -2.33
N LYS A 259 1.27 -34.96 -3.32
CA LYS A 259 1.59 -33.73 -4.08
C LYS A 259 0.38 -33.20 -4.87
N ALA A 260 -0.45 -34.07 -5.44
CA ALA A 260 -1.65 -33.65 -6.17
C ALA A 260 -2.68 -32.98 -5.25
N HIS A 261 -2.88 -33.54 -4.06
CA HIS A 261 -3.72 -32.95 -3.02
C HIS A 261 -3.21 -31.58 -2.56
N ILE A 262 -1.91 -31.40 -2.32
CA ILE A 262 -1.33 -30.09 -1.97
C ILE A 262 -1.63 -29.06 -3.07
N LYS A 263 -1.40 -29.44 -4.34
CA LYS A 263 -1.61 -28.57 -5.49
C LYS A 263 -3.08 -28.20 -5.69
N LEU A 264 -3.99 -29.17 -5.56
CA LEU A 264 -5.43 -28.92 -5.59
C LEU A 264 -5.85 -27.98 -4.45
N GLY A 265 -5.39 -28.24 -3.22
CA GLY A 265 -5.68 -27.39 -2.07
C GLY A 265 -5.19 -25.95 -2.25
N MET A 266 -4.03 -25.75 -2.90
CA MET A 266 -3.55 -24.43 -3.27
C MET A 266 -4.49 -23.72 -4.25
N MET A 267 -5.05 -24.42 -5.25
CA MET A 267 -6.01 -23.84 -6.20
C MET A 267 -7.33 -23.47 -5.51
N CYS A 268 -7.89 -24.37 -4.69
CA CYS A 268 -9.09 -24.09 -3.89
C CYS A 268 -8.87 -22.87 -2.97
N LYS A 269 -7.68 -22.75 -2.36
CA LYS A 269 -7.29 -21.59 -1.56
C LYS A 269 -7.29 -20.28 -2.37
N LEU A 270 -6.80 -20.29 -3.61
CA LEU A 270 -6.83 -19.11 -4.48
C LEU A 270 -8.26 -18.70 -4.87
N GLU A 271 -9.16 -19.66 -5.00
CA GLU A 271 -10.59 -19.44 -5.30
C GLU A 271 -11.44 -19.18 -4.05
N ASN A 272 -10.81 -18.96 -2.89
CA ASN A 272 -11.45 -18.68 -1.60
C ASN A 272 -12.37 -19.82 -1.10
N GLN A 273 -12.11 -21.05 -1.54
CA GLN A 273 -12.78 -22.28 -1.10
C GLN A 273 -12.02 -22.92 0.06
N ALA A 274 -12.17 -22.33 1.25
CA ALA A 274 -11.37 -22.71 2.41
C ALA A 274 -11.65 -24.14 2.91
N LYS A 275 -12.89 -24.64 2.82
CA LYS A 275 -13.25 -25.98 3.30
C LYS A 275 -12.62 -27.07 2.44
N GLU A 276 -12.71 -26.91 1.12
CA GLU A 276 -12.16 -27.80 0.11
C GLU A 276 -10.63 -27.80 0.18
N ALA A 277 -10.02 -26.62 0.34
CA ALA A 277 -8.59 -26.49 0.51
C ALA A 277 -8.08 -27.20 1.78
N LEU A 278 -8.78 -27.04 2.92
CA LEU A 278 -8.45 -27.75 4.17
C LEU A 278 -8.51 -29.27 3.98
N ALA A 279 -9.59 -29.79 3.38
CA ALA A 279 -9.74 -31.23 3.15
C ALA A 279 -8.60 -31.81 2.28
N CYS A 280 -8.16 -31.06 1.26
CA CYS A 280 -7.02 -31.45 0.44
C CYS A 280 -5.72 -31.50 1.24
N PHE A 281 -5.44 -30.48 2.06
CA PHE A 281 -4.23 -30.46 2.89
C PHE A 281 -4.24 -31.53 3.98
N ASP A 282 -5.38 -31.77 4.62
CA ASP A 282 -5.55 -32.84 5.61
C ASP A 282 -5.27 -34.21 5.00
N THR A 283 -5.79 -34.45 3.79
CA THR A 283 -5.52 -35.69 3.04
C THR A 283 -4.04 -35.80 2.66
N ALA A 284 -3.41 -34.72 2.18
CA ALA A 284 -2.00 -34.72 1.85
C ALA A 284 -1.10 -35.05 3.06
N ILE A 285 -1.45 -34.53 4.24
CA ILE A 285 -0.72 -34.79 5.50
C ILE A 285 -0.95 -36.24 5.96
N ALA A 286 -2.17 -36.76 5.85
CA ALA A 286 -2.47 -38.16 6.17
C ALA A 286 -1.70 -39.14 5.27
N LEU A 287 -1.46 -38.77 4.01
CA LEU A 287 -0.69 -39.56 3.05
C LEU A 287 0.84 -39.43 3.25
N ASN A 288 1.30 -38.29 3.77
CA ASN A 288 2.71 -38.04 4.07
C ASN A 288 2.85 -37.08 5.26
N GLU A 289 3.01 -37.65 6.45
CA GLU A 289 3.13 -36.91 7.71
C GLU A 289 4.42 -36.07 7.82
N ASN A 290 5.40 -36.32 6.96
CA ASN A 290 6.68 -35.60 6.87
C ASN A 290 6.70 -34.60 5.70
N SER A 291 5.54 -34.20 5.18
CA SER A 291 5.44 -33.18 4.13
C SER A 291 5.45 -31.76 4.72
N ALA A 292 6.64 -31.16 4.87
CA ALA A 292 6.77 -29.77 5.33
C ALA A 292 5.91 -28.80 4.51
N LEU A 293 5.86 -28.99 3.18
CA LEU A 293 5.06 -28.17 2.27
C LEU A 293 3.55 -28.24 2.56
N ALA A 294 3.02 -29.41 2.93
CA ALA A 294 1.59 -29.53 3.24
C ALA A 294 1.20 -28.73 4.48
N TYR A 295 1.99 -28.85 5.55
CA TYR A 295 1.81 -28.06 6.77
C TYR A 295 1.96 -26.55 6.51
N GLN A 296 2.97 -26.13 5.73
CA GLN A 296 3.11 -24.73 5.33
C GLN A 296 1.85 -24.18 4.66
N LYS A 297 1.33 -24.89 3.66
CA LYS A 297 0.19 -24.41 2.87
C LYS A 297 -1.11 -24.42 3.66
N ARG A 298 -1.27 -25.34 4.61
CA ARG A 298 -2.40 -25.38 5.55
C ARG A 298 -2.28 -24.30 6.63
N GLY A 299 -1.09 -24.07 7.19
CA GLY A 299 -0.82 -22.95 8.12
C GLY A 299 -1.09 -21.57 7.49
N GLU A 300 -0.70 -21.38 6.22
CA GLU A 300 -1.03 -20.18 5.44
C GLU A 300 -2.55 -20.00 5.27
N LEU A 301 -3.30 -21.10 5.10
CA LEU A 301 -4.75 -21.07 5.01
C LEU A 301 -5.38 -20.74 6.37
N PHE A 302 -4.93 -21.38 7.46
CA PHE A 302 -5.37 -21.09 8.83
C PHE A 302 -5.18 -19.62 9.19
N THR A 303 -4.02 -19.05 8.83
CA THR A 303 -3.76 -17.61 8.99
C THR A 303 -4.81 -16.77 8.29
N ARG A 304 -5.16 -17.12 7.04
CA ARG A 304 -6.16 -16.38 6.25
C ARG A 304 -7.58 -16.46 6.83
N ILE A 305 -7.95 -17.58 7.43
CA ILE A 305 -9.26 -17.77 8.05
C ILE A 305 -9.26 -17.46 9.56
N ASN A 306 -8.24 -16.73 10.04
CA ASN A 306 -8.11 -16.25 11.42
C ASN A 306 -8.10 -17.37 12.49
N ARG A 307 -7.54 -18.55 12.15
CA ARG A 307 -7.29 -19.68 13.05
C ARG A 307 -5.82 -19.72 13.46
N ALA A 308 -5.40 -18.74 14.27
CA ALA A 308 -3.99 -18.51 14.56
C ALA A 308 -3.33 -19.66 15.34
N ASP A 309 -4.02 -20.29 16.30
CA ASP A 309 -3.48 -21.45 17.04
C ASP A 309 -3.16 -22.64 16.12
N ASP A 310 -4.08 -22.96 15.20
CA ASP A 310 -3.86 -24.02 14.22
C ASP A 310 -2.73 -23.69 13.25
N ALA A 311 -2.62 -22.41 12.86
CA ALA A 311 -1.53 -21.94 12.01
C ALA A 311 -0.16 -22.12 12.68
N ILE A 312 -0.05 -21.80 13.97
CA ILE A 312 1.18 -21.99 14.76
C ILE A 312 1.59 -23.46 14.74
N LEU A 313 0.69 -24.37 15.08
CA LEU A 313 0.98 -25.81 15.11
C LEU A 313 1.51 -26.31 13.77
N ASP A 314 0.89 -25.89 12.67
CA ASP A 314 1.31 -26.27 11.32
C ASP A 314 2.68 -25.67 10.95
N TYR A 315 2.92 -24.40 11.24
CA TYR A 315 4.21 -23.78 10.95
C TYR A 315 5.33 -24.39 11.79
N GLU A 316 5.13 -24.63 13.08
CA GLU A 316 6.10 -25.30 13.95
C GLU A 316 6.37 -26.74 13.48
N LYS A 317 5.34 -27.47 13.08
CA LYS A 317 5.51 -28.81 12.50
C LYS A 317 6.31 -28.75 11.20
N ALA A 318 6.04 -27.80 10.30
CA ALA A 318 6.82 -27.62 9.09
C ALA A 318 8.30 -27.31 9.38
N LEU A 319 8.57 -26.41 10.32
CA LEU A 319 9.92 -26.06 10.78
C LEU A 319 10.65 -27.25 11.40
N SER A 320 9.94 -28.13 12.11
CA SER A 320 10.52 -29.35 12.70
C SER A 320 10.93 -30.39 11.65
N ILE A 321 10.27 -30.39 10.49
CA ILE A 321 10.56 -31.30 9.36
C ILE A 321 11.71 -30.75 8.52
N ASP A 322 11.69 -29.45 8.18
CA ASP A 322 12.74 -28.79 7.41
C ASP A 322 13.18 -27.49 8.10
N GLY A 323 14.33 -27.57 8.78
CA GLY A 323 14.93 -26.45 9.49
C GLY A 323 15.43 -25.31 8.58
N ASN A 324 15.46 -25.49 7.26
CA ASN A 324 15.84 -24.42 6.31
C ASN A 324 14.71 -23.42 6.06
N LEU A 325 13.49 -23.72 6.53
CA LEU A 325 12.28 -22.91 6.36
C LEU A 325 12.24 -21.69 7.27
N TYR A 326 13.41 -21.07 7.52
CA TYR A 326 13.55 -20.01 8.51
C TYR A 326 12.59 -18.83 8.27
N GLN A 327 12.17 -18.56 7.04
CA GLN A 327 11.18 -17.54 6.69
C GLN A 327 9.83 -17.70 7.42
N TYR A 328 9.48 -18.91 7.87
CA TYR A 328 8.24 -19.18 8.60
C TYR A 328 8.31 -18.80 10.10
N TYR A 329 9.48 -18.58 10.68
CA TYR A 329 9.57 -18.05 12.06
C TYR A 329 8.86 -16.70 12.20
N PHE A 330 8.92 -15.84 11.17
CA PHE A 330 8.17 -14.58 11.15
C PHE A 330 6.65 -14.82 11.16
N ALA A 331 6.16 -15.81 10.39
CA ALA A 331 4.75 -16.15 10.35
C ALA A 331 4.24 -16.68 11.70
N VAL A 332 5.04 -17.50 12.38
CA VAL A 332 4.76 -17.98 13.75
C VAL A 332 4.72 -16.82 14.73
N ALA A 333 5.74 -15.95 14.72
CA ALA A 333 5.79 -14.76 15.57
C ALA A 333 4.56 -13.86 15.38
N PHE A 334 4.17 -13.63 14.12
CA PHE A 334 2.98 -12.84 13.80
C PHE A 334 1.70 -13.49 14.33
N ALA A 335 1.55 -14.80 14.20
CA ALA A 335 0.40 -15.54 14.73
C ALA A 335 0.34 -15.46 16.25
N TYR A 336 1.44 -15.68 16.97
CA TYR A 336 1.49 -15.49 18.43
C TYR A 336 1.12 -14.07 18.85
N ARG A 337 1.65 -13.06 18.16
CA ARG A 337 1.31 -11.66 18.41
C ARG A 337 -0.18 -11.40 18.23
N SER A 338 -0.82 -11.98 17.22
CA SER A 338 -2.27 -11.83 16.98
C SER A 338 -3.13 -12.42 18.10
N LEU A 339 -2.60 -13.43 18.82
CA LEU A 339 -3.20 -14.06 19.99
C LEU A 339 -2.78 -13.39 21.31
N GLY A 340 -2.10 -12.24 21.28
CA GLY A 340 -1.63 -11.57 22.50
C GLY A 340 -0.54 -12.36 23.25
N ARG A 341 0.00 -13.43 22.67
CA ARG A 341 1.10 -14.24 23.21
C ARG A 341 2.44 -13.58 22.89
N LEU A 342 2.67 -12.41 23.50
CA LEU A 342 3.73 -11.50 23.08
C LEU A 342 5.14 -12.02 23.37
N ASP A 343 5.33 -12.77 24.47
CA ASP A 343 6.65 -13.31 24.82
C ASP A 343 7.08 -14.42 23.85
N ASP A 344 6.14 -15.29 23.46
CA ASP A 344 6.36 -16.30 22.41
C ASP A 344 6.69 -15.61 21.06
N ALA A 345 5.93 -14.56 20.71
CA ALA A 345 6.19 -13.79 19.49
C ALA A 345 7.59 -13.17 19.46
N LEU A 346 8.06 -12.61 20.59
CA LEU A 346 9.40 -12.04 20.72
C LEU A 346 10.50 -13.07 20.45
N GLU A 347 10.37 -14.28 21.02
CA GLU A 347 11.33 -15.35 20.81
C GLU A 347 11.47 -15.68 19.32
N TYR A 348 10.35 -15.86 18.62
CA TYR A 348 10.33 -16.18 17.20
C TYR A 348 10.84 -15.04 16.30
N TYR A 349 10.53 -13.77 16.60
CA TYR A 349 11.10 -12.64 15.85
C TYR A 349 12.63 -12.58 16.00
N ARG A 350 13.16 -12.81 17.20
CA ARG A 350 14.61 -12.84 17.47
C ARG A 350 15.31 -14.01 16.79
N LEU A 351 14.69 -15.19 16.79
CA LEU A 351 15.20 -16.36 16.05
C LEU A 351 15.27 -16.05 14.55
N TRP A 352 14.19 -15.49 14.00
CA TRP A 352 14.12 -15.13 12.58
C TRP A 352 15.21 -14.12 12.17
N GLY A 353 15.34 -13.03 12.92
CA GLY A 353 16.36 -11.99 12.65
C GLY A 353 17.78 -12.55 12.70
N ARG A 354 18.12 -13.33 13.74
CA ARG A 354 19.45 -13.96 13.88
C ARG A 354 19.78 -14.92 12.74
N LEU A 355 18.83 -15.78 12.36
CA LEU A 355 19.03 -16.76 11.28
C LEU A 355 19.13 -16.09 9.90
N GLY A 356 18.38 -15.00 9.67
CA GLY A 356 18.47 -14.20 8.44
C GLY A 356 19.77 -13.40 8.34
N ALA A 357 20.23 -12.81 9.44
CA ALA A 357 21.46 -12.02 9.49
C ALA A 357 22.71 -12.82 9.10
N GLY A 358 22.77 -14.10 9.48
CA GLY A 358 23.84 -15.03 9.10
C GLY A 358 23.98 -15.23 7.58
N LYS A 359 22.93 -14.94 6.80
CA LYS A 359 22.89 -15.06 5.34
C LYS A 359 23.19 -13.75 4.60
N ARG A 360 23.80 -12.75 5.29
CA ARG A 360 24.10 -11.39 4.80
C ARG A 360 22.89 -10.49 4.55
N ASN A 361 21.71 -10.83 5.07
CA ASN A 361 20.52 -9.99 4.92
C ASN A 361 20.35 -9.03 6.12
N LYS A 362 20.86 -7.80 6.01
CA LYS A 362 20.63 -6.74 7.02
C LYS A 362 19.13 -6.37 7.16
N GLN A 363 18.31 -6.71 6.17
CA GLN A 363 16.89 -6.40 6.16
C GLN A 363 16.10 -7.26 7.14
N ASP A 364 16.40 -8.55 7.24
CA ASP A 364 15.69 -9.46 8.15
C ASP A 364 15.92 -9.07 9.62
N GLN A 365 17.16 -8.74 10.00
CA GLN A 365 17.44 -8.25 11.35
C GLN A 365 16.68 -6.96 11.65
N ALA A 366 16.65 -6.00 10.72
CA ALA A 366 15.95 -4.74 10.94
C ALA A 366 14.43 -4.92 11.02
N ILE A 367 13.86 -5.85 10.25
CA ILE A 367 12.44 -6.22 10.36
C ILE A 367 12.17 -6.88 11.72
N ALA A 368 13.09 -7.71 12.22
CA ALA A 368 12.98 -8.32 13.55
C ALA A 368 13.02 -7.26 14.64
N ASP A 369 14.00 -6.34 14.60
CA ASP A 369 14.14 -5.23 15.55
C ASP A 369 12.88 -4.35 15.54
N PHE A 370 12.38 -3.99 14.36
CA PHE A 370 11.14 -3.22 14.24
C PHE A 370 9.92 -3.98 14.78
N SER A 371 9.81 -5.29 14.53
CA SER A 371 8.70 -6.09 15.04
C SER A 371 8.76 -6.25 16.57
N GLU A 372 9.95 -6.46 17.12
CA GLU A 372 10.23 -6.50 18.55
C GLU A 372 9.93 -5.15 19.22
N SER A 373 10.28 -4.03 18.56
CA SER A 373 10.00 -2.68 19.05
C SER A 373 8.52 -2.48 19.35
N MET A 374 7.64 -2.95 18.46
CA MET A 374 6.20 -2.81 18.60
C MET A 374 5.68 -3.56 19.83
N ILE A 375 6.29 -4.69 20.18
CA ILE A 375 5.94 -5.45 21.38
C ILE A 375 6.43 -4.74 22.64
N TRP A 376 7.68 -4.26 22.67
CA TRP A 376 8.20 -3.55 23.84
C TRP A 376 7.46 -2.24 24.10
N LEU A 377 7.17 -1.49 23.03
CA LEU A 377 6.32 -0.30 23.13
C LEU A 377 4.94 -0.65 23.66
N LEU A 378 4.33 -1.74 23.18
CA LEU A 378 3.01 -2.19 23.65
C LEU A 378 3.01 -2.62 25.12
N LYS A 379 4.12 -3.21 25.59
CA LYS A 379 4.33 -3.57 27.01
C LYS A 379 4.73 -2.37 27.88
N GLY A 380 4.89 -1.17 27.30
CA GLY A 380 5.28 0.04 28.05
C GLY A 380 6.79 0.21 28.27
N HIS A 381 7.63 -0.68 27.74
CA HIS A 381 9.09 -0.60 27.83
C HIS A 381 9.67 0.35 26.77
N TYR A 382 9.38 1.65 26.92
CA TYR A 382 9.65 2.64 25.88
C TYR A 382 11.12 2.85 25.54
N GLN A 383 12.03 2.75 26.51
CA GLN A 383 13.46 2.98 26.24
C GLN A 383 14.00 2.01 25.18
N LEU A 384 13.80 0.70 25.38
CA LEU A 384 14.20 -0.32 24.41
C LEU A 384 13.31 -0.27 23.16
N GLY A 385 12.01 -0.08 23.36
CA GLY A 385 11.03 0.00 22.27
C GLY A 385 11.43 1.05 21.22
N TRP A 386 11.68 2.30 21.64
CA TRP A 386 12.05 3.37 20.71
C TRP A 386 13.43 3.17 20.08
N GLN A 387 14.39 2.56 20.78
CA GLN A 387 15.69 2.22 20.21
C GLN A 387 15.56 1.23 19.05
N LEU A 388 14.80 0.15 19.24
CA LEU A 388 14.57 -0.85 18.20
C LEU A 388 13.63 -0.36 17.09
N TYR A 389 12.77 0.63 17.38
CA TYR A 389 11.85 1.23 16.41
C TYR A 389 12.57 1.90 15.23
N GLU A 390 13.84 2.28 15.41
CA GLU A 390 14.69 2.77 14.32
C GLU A 390 14.98 1.69 13.25
N GLY A 391 14.79 0.39 13.55
CA GLY A 391 14.86 -0.68 12.55
C GLY A 391 13.92 -0.47 11.35
N ARG A 392 12.87 0.35 11.51
CA ARG A 392 11.91 0.70 10.45
C ARG A 392 12.53 1.29 9.20
N TRP A 393 13.69 1.97 9.32
CA TRP A 393 14.40 2.59 8.19
C TRP A 393 14.77 1.59 7.10
N ILE A 394 15.01 0.34 7.49
CA ILE A 394 15.36 -0.76 6.60
C ILE A 394 14.15 -1.70 6.42
N ALA A 395 13.36 -1.90 7.48
CA ALA A 395 12.27 -2.85 7.48
C ALA A 395 11.08 -2.45 6.60
N VAL A 396 10.78 -1.15 6.53
CA VAL A 396 9.67 -0.61 5.75
C VAL A 396 10.19 -0.09 4.42
N SER A 397 9.43 -0.29 3.34
CA SER A 397 9.82 0.17 2.01
C SER A 397 10.26 1.63 2.01
N SER A 398 11.47 1.88 1.51
CA SER A 398 12.14 3.18 1.47
C SER A 398 11.42 4.27 0.67
N LYS A 399 10.35 3.92 -0.07
CA LYS A 399 9.58 4.84 -0.93
C LYS A 399 8.96 6.03 -0.18
N HIS A 400 8.86 5.98 1.16
CA HIS A 400 8.26 7.05 1.97
C HIS A 400 9.28 7.89 2.75
N PHE A 401 10.55 7.47 2.79
CA PHE A 401 11.57 8.14 3.58
C PHE A 401 12.27 9.22 2.76
N ARG A 402 12.40 10.41 3.35
CA ARG A 402 13.18 11.50 2.77
C ARG A 402 14.67 11.17 2.95
N ASN A 403 15.42 11.11 1.86
CA ASN A 403 16.87 10.89 1.91
C ASN A 403 17.60 12.23 2.03
N PHE A 404 17.64 12.77 3.24
CA PHE A 404 18.35 14.02 3.55
C PHE A 404 19.84 13.76 3.77
N LYS A 405 20.68 14.70 3.33
CA LYS A 405 22.13 14.66 3.61
C LYS A 405 22.46 15.14 5.02
N GLN A 406 21.57 15.95 5.60
CA GLN A 406 21.67 16.48 6.95
C GLN A 406 21.56 15.35 7.98
N PRO A 407 22.33 15.43 9.07
CA PRO A 407 22.33 14.40 10.11
C PRO A 407 20.97 14.28 10.80
N LEU A 408 20.67 13.05 11.23
CA LEU A 408 19.55 12.75 12.12
C LEU A 408 19.85 13.30 13.53
N TRP A 409 18.91 14.03 14.09
CA TRP A 409 18.96 14.51 15.48
C TRP A 409 18.25 13.55 16.42
N LEU A 410 18.96 13.10 17.46
CA LEU A 410 18.48 12.17 18.49
C LEU A 410 18.73 12.69 19.91
N GLY A 411 18.76 14.01 20.08
CA GLY A 411 18.82 14.66 21.40
C GLY A 411 20.11 15.41 21.69
N GLU A 412 20.99 15.57 20.69
CA GLU A 412 22.17 16.43 20.77
C GLU A 412 21.79 17.91 20.98
N ASP A 413 22.76 18.75 21.38
CA ASP A 413 22.53 20.21 21.48
C ASP A 413 22.34 20.81 20.08
N ILE A 414 21.24 21.54 19.91
CA ILE A 414 20.83 22.19 18.66
C ILE A 414 20.47 23.67 18.86
N SER A 415 20.92 24.28 19.96
CA SER A 415 20.57 25.66 20.35
C SER A 415 20.90 26.72 19.29
N ASP A 416 21.89 26.46 18.43
CA ASP A 416 22.30 27.32 17.30
C ASP A 416 21.79 26.82 15.93
N LYS A 417 21.04 25.72 15.88
CA LYS A 417 20.66 25.04 14.63
C LYS A 417 19.22 25.31 14.19
N HIS A 418 19.02 25.22 12.88
CA HIS A 418 17.72 25.04 12.27
C HIS A 418 17.43 23.55 12.07
N ILE A 419 16.40 23.05 12.75
CA ILE A 419 15.94 21.68 12.64
C ILE A 419 14.68 21.55 11.76
N LEU A 420 14.70 20.57 10.86
CA LEU A 420 13.52 20.09 10.15
C LEU A 420 12.87 18.93 10.91
N LEU A 421 11.64 19.13 11.37
CA LEU A 421 10.75 18.04 11.81
C LEU A 421 9.87 17.61 10.63
N HIS A 422 9.77 16.31 10.35
CA HIS A 422 8.99 15.85 9.19
C HIS A 422 8.08 14.66 9.48
N ALA A 423 6.87 14.72 8.92
CA ALA A 423 5.90 13.64 8.98
C ALA A 423 6.24 12.53 7.96
N GLU A 424 6.49 11.33 8.49
CA GLU A 424 6.82 10.15 7.69
C GLU A 424 5.71 9.10 7.63
N GLN A 425 4.78 9.09 8.61
CA GLN A 425 3.69 8.12 8.72
C GLN A 425 2.31 8.78 8.58
N GLY A 426 1.27 8.16 9.15
CA GLY A 426 -0.10 8.59 9.02
C GLY A 426 -0.44 9.85 9.83
N PHE A 427 -1.66 10.35 9.65
CA PHE A 427 -2.15 11.52 10.36
C PHE A 427 -2.26 11.28 11.88
N GLY A 428 -2.59 10.07 12.32
CA GLY A 428 -2.64 9.71 13.74
C GLY A 428 -1.28 9.85 14.41
N ASP A 429 -0.23 9.34 13.76
CA ASP A 429 1.16 9.44 14.21
C ASP A 429 1.61 10.89 14.29
N THR A 430 1.28 11.67 13.26
CA THR A 430 1.57 13.11 13.21
C THR A 430 0.89 13.85 14.36
N LEU A 431 -0.40 13.60 14.60
CA LEU A 431 -1.16 14.22 15.71
C LEU A 431 -0.58 13.82 17.08
N GLN A 432 -0.23 12.56 17.26
CA GLN A 432 0.34 12.10 18.52
C GLN A 432 1.71 12.73 18.78
N MET A 433 2.60 12.76 17.79
CA MET A 433 3.96 13.26 17.95
C MET A 433 4.06 14.80 17.93
N PHE A 434 3.00 15.49 17.48
CA PHE A 434 2.93 16.95 17.54
C PHE A 434 3.19 17.53 18.95
N ARG A 435 2.91 16.77 20.01
CA ARG A 435 3.19 17.13 21.41
C ARG A 435 4.66 17.50 21.69
N TYR A 436 5.59 17.00 20.88
CA TYR A 436 7.02 17.26 21.04
C TYR A 436 7.49 18.54 20.34
N VAL A 437 6.71 19.09 19.40
CA VAL A 437 7.16 20.21 18.53
C VAL A 437 7.63 21.41 19.35
N GLU A 438 6.89 21.75 20.40
CA GLU A 438 7.19 22.90 21.26
C GLU A 438 8.38 22.62 22.21
N PHE A 439 8.65 21.35 22.51
CA PHE A 439 9.84 20.94 23.26
C PHE A 439 11.10 21.00 22.39
N VAL A 440 10.96 20.78 21.09
CA VAL A 440 12.06 21.01 20.13
C VAL A 440 12.27 22.51 19.94
N ALA A 441 11.19 23.28 19.80
CA ALA A 441 11.25 24.74 19.63
C ALA A 441 11.95 25.46 20.79
N SER A 442 11.87 24.94 22.02
CA SER A 442 12.59 25.52 23.16
C SER A 442 14.09 25.18 23.21
N ARG A 443 14.58 24.32 22.31
CA ARG A 443 15.96 23.84 22.26
C ARG A 443 16.71 24.20 20.98
N ALA A 444 16.02 24.70 19.96
CA ALA A 444 16.58 25.00 18.64
C ALA A 444 16.50 26.49 18.32
N ALA A 445 17.44 27.00 17.52
CA ALA A 445 17.39 28.38 17.04
C ALA A 445 16.18 28.60 16.11
N ARG A 446 15.87 27.60 15.28
CA ARG A 446 14.71 27.60 14.39
C ARG A 446 14.17 26.19 14.19
N VAL A 447 12.85 26.07 14.09
CA VAL A 447 12.18 24.81 13.75
C VAL A 447 11.32 25.03 12.52
N THR A 448 11.33 24.07 11.60
CA THR A 448 10.32 23.95 10.54
C THR A 448 9.67 22.58 10.66
N LEU A 449 8.34 22.54 10.60
CA LEU A 449 7.54 21.32 10.66
C LEU A 449 6.93 21.04 9.27
N GLU A 450 7.42 20.01 8.60
CA GLU A 450 6.87 19.49 7.35
C GLU A 450 5.76 18.46 7.61
N VAL A 451 4.57 18.68 7.05
CA VAL A 451 3.41 17.79 7.19
C VAL A 451 2.65 17.62 5.87
N ASN A 452 1.81 16.60 5.79
CA ASN A 452 0.91 16.40 4.65
C ASN A 452 -0.19 17.48 4.59
N GLY A 453 -0.59 17.90 3.39
CA GLY A 453 -1.57 18.99 3.19
C GLY A 453 -2.84 18.96 4.06
N PRO A 454 -3.57 17.83 4.18
CA PRO A 454 -4.84 17.78 4.91
C PRO A 454 -4.77 18.13 6.40
N ILE A 455 -3.60 18.07 7.04
CA ILE A 455 -3.43 18.38 8.46
C ILE A 455 -2.77 19.75 8.71
N GLN A 456 -2.20 20.36 7.66
CA GLN A 456 -1.38 21.56 7.77
C GLN A 456 -2.11 22.73 8.44
N ARG A 457 -3.33 23.04 8.00
CA ARG A 457 -4.11 24.18 8.54
C ARG A 457 -4.34 24.05 10.04
N LEU A 458 -4.71 22.85 10.49
CA LEU A 458 -4.91 22.57 11.92
C LEU A 458 -3.62 22.81 12.70
N LEU A 459 -2.50 22.21 12.29
CA LEU A 459 -1.27 22.30 13.07
C LEU A 459 -0.68 23.71 13.06
N LYS A 460 -0.74 24.42 11.93
CA LYS A 460 -0.31 25.82 11.82
C LYS A 460 -1.02 26.73 12.84
N ASN A 461 -2.29 26.47 13.14
CA ASN A 461 -3.06 27.24 14.12
C ASN A 461 -2.77 26.84 15.58
N ASN A 462 -1.96 25.80 15.81
CA ASN A 462 -1.70 25.21 17.13
C ASN A 462 -0.22 25.22 17.54
N THR A 463 0.66 25.87 16.77
CA THR A 463 2.08 26.06 17.13
C THR A 463 2.57 27.44 16.70
N SER A 464 3.65 27.90 17.33
CA SER A 464 4.41 29.07 16.89
C SER A 464 5.46 28.75 15.83
N VAL A 465 5.73 27.46 15.59
CA VAL A 465 6.70 26.95 14.62
C VAL A 465 6.18 27.10 13.18
N GLU A 466 7.09 27.30 12.24
CA GLU A 466 6.75 27.32 10.81
C GLU A 466 6.25 25.94 10.35
N VAL A 467 5.01 25.86 9.85
CA VAL A 467 4.41 24.62 9.35
C VAL A 467 4.26 24.66 7.83
N ILE A 468 4.92 23.74 7.14
CA ILE A 468 4.95 23.65 5.67
C ILE A 468 4.31 22.36 5.16
N ASN A 469 3.72 22.42 3.97
CA ASN A 469 3.22 21.25 3.27
C ASN A 469 4.42 20.50 2.63
N LYS A 470 4.40 19.17 2.70
CA LYS A 470 5.37 18.26 2.08
C LYS A 470 5.55 18.44 0.57
N GLU A 471 4.56 19.05 -0.11
CA GLU A 471 4.61 19.40 -1.53
C GLU A 471 5.39 20.70 -1.81
N ASN A 472 5.65 21.52 -0.79
CA ASN A 472 6.36 22.78 -0.94
C ASN A 472 7.88 22.57 -0.86
N ALA A 473 8.63 23.53 -1.41
CA ALA A 473 10.08 23.57 -1.23
C ALA A 473 10.43 23.73 0.26
N LEU A 474 11.39 22.92 0.71
CA LEU A 474 11.94 23.01 2.06
C LEU A 474 12.89 24.22 2.15
N PRO A 475 12.90 24.96 3.28
CA PRO A 475 14.00 25.87 3.57
C PRO A 475 15.31 25.09 3.78
N ASP A 476 16.45 25.77 3.76
CA ASP A 476 17.69 25.18 4.25
C ASP A 476 17.56 24.82 5.74
N PHE A 477 18.21 23.74 6.17
CA PHE A 477 18.23 23.29 7.56
C PHE A 477 19.55 22.55 7.84
N ASP A 478 19.95 22.51 9.12
CA ASP A 478 21.22 21.93 9.57
C ASP A 478 21.06 20.47 9.96
N VAL A 479 19.96 20.13 10.64
CA VAL A 479 19.67 18.79 11.20
C VAL A 479 18.21 18.42 10.95
N GLN A 480 17.89 17.13 10.96
CA GLN A 480 16.52 16.66 10.75
C GLN A 480 16.10 15.63 11.78
N CYS A 481 14.80 15.59 12.10
CA CYS A 481 14.23 14.54 12.93
C CYS A 481 12.83 14.16 12.41
N PRO A 482 12.60 12.89 12.06
CA PRO A 482 11.27 12.40 11.77
C PRO A 482 10.44 12.38 13.06
N LEU A 483 9.16 12.69 12.95
CA LEU A 483 8.28 12.81 14.11
C LEU A 483 8.28 11.55 15.00
N MET A 484 8.41 10.36 14.41
CA MET A 484 8.41 9.09 15.15
C MET A 484 9.74 8.77 15.87
N SER A 485 10.80 9.52 15.62
CA SER A 485 12.07 9.42 16.37
C SER A 485 12.15 10.38 17.55
N LEU A 486 11.18 11.32 17.68
CA LEU A 486 11.16 12.27 18.80
C LEU A 486 11.09 11.60 20.18
N PRO A 487 10.30 10.54 20.41
CA PRO A 487 10.32 9.84 21.70
C PRO A 487 11.69 9.24 22.04
N LEU A 488 12.45 8.78 21.04
CA LEU A 488 13.82 8.30 21.23
C LEU A 488 14.74 9.47 21.63
N ALA A 489 14.67 10.58 20.89
CA ALA A 489 15.47 11.77 21.14
C ALA A 489 15.26 12.35 22.55
N PHE A 490 14.02 12.30 23.03
CA PHE A 490 13.65 12.74 24.39
C PHE A 490 13.76 11.67 25.47
N LYS A 491 14.19 10.44 25.12
CA LYS A 491 14.26 9.29 26.04
C LYS A 491 12.94 9.09 26.80
N THR A 492 11.82 9.21 26.08
CA THR A 492 10.49 9.20 26.67
C THR A 492 10.20 7.89 27.38
N THR A 493 9.73 8.01 28.61
CA THR A 493 9.11 6.95 29.44
C THR A 493 7.61 7.22 29.55
N ILE A 494 6.84 6.30 30.15
CA ILE A 494 5.40 6.51 30.36
C ILE A 494 5.15 7.79 31.19
N GLU A 495 6.02 8.03 32.18
CA GLU A 495 5.92 9.14 33.13
C GLU A 495 6.35 10.47 32.53
N THR A 496 7.15 10.45 31.45
CA THR A 496 7.71 11.65 30.82
C THR A 496 7.09 11.97 29.45
N ILE A 497 6.00 11.30 29.06
CA ILE A 497 5.26 11.66 27.85
C ILE A 497 4.86 13.14 27.93
N PRO A 498 5.23 13.97 26.94
CA PRO A 498 4.79 15.36 26.92
C PRO A 498 3.27 15.48 26.84
N THR A 499 2.73 16.43 27.61
CA THR A 499 1.31 16.76 27.52
C THR A 499 1.04 17.62 26.30
N ILE A 500 -0.08 17.37 25.63
CA ILE A 500 -0.55 18.27 24.57
C ILE A 500 -1.05 19.56 25.22
N LYS A 501 -0.71 20.72 24.61
CA LYS A 501 -1.18 22.02 25.09
C LYS A 501 -2.70 22.02 25.19
N LYS A 502 -3.26 22.48 26.32
CA LYS A 502 -4.71 22.63 26.53
C LYS A 502 -5.41 23.49 25.46
N SER A 503 -4.65 24.30 24.74
CA SER A 503 -5.13 25.15 23.66
C SER A 503 -5.25 24.43 22.30
N PHE A 504 -4.99 23.12 22.20
CA PHE A 504 -5.07 22.40 20.92
C PHE A 504 -6.52 22.30 20.43
N LYS A 505 -6.88 23.03 19.38
CA LYS A 505 -8.27 23.13 18.87
C LYS A 505 -8.34 23.60 17.42
N ALA A 506 -9.56 23.63 16.87
CA ALA A 506 -9.81 24.28 15.58
C ALA A 506 -9.75 25.81 15.72
N ASP A 507 -9.54 26.52 14.61
CA ASP A 507 -9.64 27.98 14.64
C ASP A 507 -11.08 28.44 14.92
N LYS A 508 -11.21 29.59 15.58
CA LYS A 508 -12.50 30.10 16.08
C LYS A 508 -13.54 30.30 14.97
N GLU A 509 -13.10 30.75 13.80
CA GLU A 509 -13.99 31.00 12.65
C GLU A 509 -14.59 29.68 12.17
N THR A 510 -13.75 28.66 12.00
CA THR A 510 -14.17 27.31 11.60
C THR A 510 -15.09 26.68 12.67
N GLU A 511 -14.80 26.84 13.97
CA GLU A 511 -15.69 26.39 15.05
C GLU A 511 -17.09 27.02 14.96
N VAL A 512 -17.19 28.33 14.72
CA VAL A 512 -18.48 29.02 14.57
C VAL A 512 -19.26 28.49 13.37
N ILE A 513 -18.59 28.30 12.22
CA ILE A 513 -19.22 27.75 11.01
C ILE A 513 -19.77 26.35 11.27
N TRP A 514 -18.98 25.47 11.90
CA TRP A 514 -19.40 24.10 12.18
C TRP A 514 -20.49 24.02 13.25
N ALA A 515 -20.43 24.86 14.28
CA ALA A 515 -21.50 24.97 15.27
C ALA A 515 -22.84 25.35 14.61
N GLN A 516 -22.83 26.30 13.67
CA GLN A 516 -24.01 26.67 12.90
C GLN A 516 -24.52 25.52 12.02
N LYS A 517 -23.62 24.83 11.30
CA LYS A 517 -23.98 23.65 10.48
C LYS A 517 -24.60 22.53 11.32
N VAL A 518 -24.03 22.24 12.49
CA VAL A 518 -24.56 21.25 13.42
C VAL A 518 -25.95 21.66 13.90
N GLN A 519 -26.11 22.91 14.34
CA GLN A 519 -27.40 23.44 14.80
C GLN A 519 -28.48 23.38 13.72
N GLN A 520 -28.14 23.73 12.48
CA GLN A 520 -29.06 23.62 11.34
C GLN A 520 -29.46 22.17 11.04
N LYS A 521 -28.56 21.21 11.27
CA LYS A 521 -28.79 19.78 11.00
C LYS A 521 -29.68 19.11 12.05
N ILE A 522 -29.50 19.47 13.32
CA ILE A 522 -30.28 18.91 14.45
C ILE A 522 -31.63 19.62 14.66
N GLY A 523 -31.77 20.86 14.20
CA GLY A 523 -32.97 21.68 14.37
C GLY A 523 -33.16 22.20 15.80
N VAL A 524 -34.37 22.64 16.14
CA VAL A 524 -34.75 23.10 17.49
C VAL A 524 -35.27 21.89 18.28
N SER A 525 -34.36 21.10 18.84
CA SER A 525 -34.68 19.93 19.68
C SER A 525 -34.20 20.19 21.12
N PRO A 526 -34.78 19.55 22.16
CA PRO A 526 -34.21 19.57 23.52
C PRO A 526 -32.71 19.22 23.52
N GLN A 527 -31.97 19.70 24.54
CA GLN A 527 -30.52 19.49 24.70
C GLN A 527 -30.16 17.99 24.84
N LYS A 528 -30.19 17.26 23.71
CA LYS A 528 -29.59 15.94 23.59
C LYS A 528 -28.08 16.08 23.49
N ARG A 529 -27.36 15.12 24.07
CA ARG A 529 -25.91 15.02 23.90
C ARG A 529 -25.57 14.71 22.44
N ASN A 530 -24.52 15.35 21.93
CA ASN A 530 -23.97 15.09 20.61
C ASN A 530 -22.88 14.00 20.73
N ILE A 531 -23.14 12.83 20.16
CA ILE A 531 -22.20 11.71 20.16
C ILE A 531 -21.68 11.49 18.75
N GLY A 532 -20.37 11.67 18.58
CA GLY A 532 -19.67 11.37 17.33
C GLY A 532 -19.19 9.93 17.31
N PHE A 533 -19.27 9.25 16.18
CA PHE A 533 -18.71 7.90 16.03
C PHE A 533 -17.88 7.69 14.74
N VAL A 534 -16.93 6.76 14.84
CA VAL A 534 -16.12 6.23 13.73
C VAL A 534 -15.96 4.72 13.95
N ALA A 535 -16.33 3.92 12.94
CA ALA A 535 -16.40 2.47 13.09
C ALA A 535 -15.34 1.71 12.31
N THR A 536 -14.80 2.30 11.24
CA THR A 536 -13.78 1.62 10.41
C THR A 536 -12.53 2.46 10.21
N GLY A 537 -11.40 1.75 10.08
CA GLY A 537 -10.12 2.32 9.68
C GLY A 537 -10.00 2.53 8.17
N ASN A 538 -8.75 2.74 7.75
CA ASN A 538 -8.39 2.86 6.35
C ASN A 538 -8.46 1.48 5.67
N MET A 539 -9.31 1.34 4.65
CA MET A 539 -9.51 0.10 3.90
C MET A 539 -8.24 -0.45 3.22
N LYS A 540 -7.23 0.39 3.01
CA LYS A 540 -5.93 0.00 2.44
C LYS A 540 -4.97 -0.59 3.49
N HIS A 541 -5.32 -0.52 4.78
CA HIS A 541 -4.50 -1.06 5.85
C HIS A 541 -4.63 -2.59 5.89
N SER A 542 -3.49 -3.31 5.91
CA SER A 542 -3.46 -4.79 5.85
C SER A 542 -4.25 -5.46 6.97
N ASN A 543 -4.31 -4.85 8.16
CA ASN A 543 -5.07 -5.33 9.32
C ASN A 543 -6.45 -4.67 9.51
N ASP A 544 -7.01 -3.99 8.51
CA ASP A 544 -8.25 -3.22 8.69
C ASP A 544 -9.44 -4.07 9.18
N LEU A 545 -9.61 -5.28 8.65
CA LEU A 545 -10.73 -6.16 9.02
C LEU A 545 -10.75 -6.53 10.49
N ALA A 546 -9.58 -6.71 11.11
CA ALA A 546 -9.48 -7.09 12.52
C ALA A 546 -9.73 -5.90 13.48
N ARG A 547 -9.68 -4.66 12.98
CA ARG A 547 -9.76 -3.42 13.78
C ARG A 547 -10.97 -2.54 13.44
N SER A 548 -11.91 -3.05 12.64
CA SER A 548 -13.06 -2.30 12.10
C SER A 548 -14.36 -3.03 12.39
N LEU A 549 -15.43 -2.26 12.59
CA LEU A 549 -16.80 -2.74 12.80
C LEU A 549 -17.72 -2.21 11.71
N SER A 550 -18.81 -2.91 11.41
CA SER A 550 -19.85 -2.35 10.55
C SER A 550 -20.59 -1.20 11.25
N PHE A 551 -21.18 -0.28 10.48
CA PHE A 551 -22.01 0.78 11.08
C PHE A 551 -23.21 0.21 11.83
N GLU A 552 -23.79 -0.87 11.32
CA GLU A 552 -24.90 -1.56 11.97
C GLU A 552 -24.51 -2.10 13.35
N GLN A 553 -23.33 -2.74 13.47
CA GLN A 553 -22.83 -3.24 14.76
C GLN A 553 -22.69 -2.10 15.76
N VAL A 554 -22.06 -0.99 15.40
CA VAL A 554 -21.84 0.13 16.34
C VAL A 554 -23.15 0.81 16.70
N VAL A 555 -23.96 1.20 15.70
CA VAL A 555 -25.18 2.00 15.90
C VAL A 555 -26.23 1.24 16.70
N LYS A 556 -26.28 -0.10 16.60
CA LYS A 556 -27.20 -0.93 17.39
C LYS A 556 -27.10 -0.67 18.90
N PHE A 557 -25.91 -0.32 19.40
CA PHE A 557 -25.65 -0.08 20.83
C PHE A 557 -25.54 1.41 21.17
N LEU A 558 -25.76 2.30 20.19
CA LEU A 558 -25.77 3.74 20.43
C LEU A 558 -27.18 4.21 20.87
N PRO A 559 -27.25 5.15 21.82
CA PRO A 559 -28.50 5.59 22.43
C PRO A 559 -29.37 6.38 21.44
N GLN A 560 -30.68 6.08 21.44
CA GLN A 560 -31.67 6.78 20.60
C GLN A 560 -32.02 8.19 21.12
N ASN A 561 -31.73 8.48 22.40
CA ASN A 561 -31.94 9.78 23.03
C ASN A 561 -30.75 10.75 22.90
N ALA A 562 -29.78 10.46 22.01
CA ALA A 562 -28.67 11.34 21.66
C ALA A 562 -28.75 11.78 20.18
N ASN A 563 -28.04 12.85 19.83
CA ASN A 563 -27.79 13.20 18.43
C ASN A 563 -26.55 12.43 17.96
N LEU A 564 -26.70 11.56 16.96
CA LEU A 564 -25.61 10.72 16.47
C LEU A 564 -24.94 11.34 15.25
N PHE A 565 -23.62 11.46 15.26
CA PHE A 565 -22.83 12.02 14.17
C PHE A 565 -21.81 11.02 13.64
N CYS A 566 -21.87 10.71 12.34
CA CYS A 566 -20.80 9.98 11.68
C CYS A 566 -19.65 10.95 11.38
N LEU A 567 -18.51 10.77 12.07
CA LEU A 567 -17.30 11.59 11.89
C LEU A 567 -16.36 11.04 10.81
N GLN A 568 -16.71 9.91 10.22
CA GLN A 568 -15.87 9.20 9.28
C GLN A 568 -16.04 9.74 7.85
N LYS A 569 -14.96 10.29 7.29
CA LYS A 569 -14.98 10.89 5.93
C LYS A 569 -15.06 9.86 4.80
N GLU A 570 -14.36 8.75 4.95
CA GLU A 570 -14.30 7.68 3.94
C GLU A 570 -14.66 6.34 4.57
N PHE A 571 -15.53 5.58 3.91
CA PHE A 571 -16.00 4.27 4.36
C PHE A 571 -16.32 3.34 3.19
N ARG A 572 -16.55 2.07 3.53
CA ARG A 572 -16.98 1.02 2.60
C ARG A 572 -18.30 1.38 1.91
N PRO A 573 -18.53 1.02 0.64
CA PRO A 573 -19.76 1.32 -0.07
C PRO A 573 -21.05 0.89 0.66
N ASP A 574 -21.02 -0.21 1.40
CA ASP A 574 -22.19 -0.69 2.16
C ASP A 574 -22.57 0.23 3.32
N ASN A 575 -21.59 0.92 3.93
CA ASN A 575 -21.85 1.92 4.98
C ASN A 575 -22.57 3.16 4.43
N ALA A 576 -22.41 3.49 3.14
CA ALA A 576 -23.15 4.57 2.50
C ALA A 576 -24.66 4.26 2.46
N LYS A 577 -25.01 3.04 2.01
CA LYS A 577 -26.39 2.56 1.99
C LYS A 577 -27.00 2.52 3.38
N PHE A 578 -26.20 2.18 4.40
CA PHE A 578 -26.64 2.21 5.79
C PHE A 578 -27.04 3.62 6.24
N LEU A 579 -26.20 4.62 6.00
CA LEU A 579 -26.52 6.02 6.35
C LEU A 579 -27.75 6.54 5.59
N ASP A 580 -27.96 6.09 4.34
CA ASP A 580 -29.15 6.47 3.58
C ASP A 580 -30.45 5.93 4.16
N ARG A 581 -30.42 4.73 4.76
CA ARG A 581 -31.57 4.16 5.46
C ARG A 581 -31.77 4.75 6.85
N ASN A 582 -30.71 5.27 7.46
CA ASN A 582 -30.69 5.76 8.84
C ASN A 582 -30.50 7.28 8.91
N LYS A 583 -31.48 8.04 8.39
CA LYS A 583 -31.40 9.51 8.31
C LYS A 583 -31.35 10.25 9.66
N HIS A 584 -31.61 9.55 10.76
CA HIS A 584 -31.41 10.08 12.12
C HIS A 584 -29.92 10.23 12.49
N ILE A 585 -29.01 9.63 11.72
CA ILE A 585 -27.57 9.80 11.85
C ILE A 585 -27.12 10.98 10.99
N HIS A 586 -26.50 11.97 11.62
CA HIS A 586 -26.02 13.16 10.94
C HIS A 586 -24.65 12.89 10.31
N TYR A 587 -24.56 13.10 9.00
CA TYR A 587 -23.33 12.94 8.23
C TYR A 587 -23.13 14.15 7.30
N PHE A 588 -21.90 14.67 7.27
CA PHE A 588 -21.53 15.87 6.51
C PHE A 588 -20.69 15.56 5.25
N GLY A 589 -20.15 14.35 5.14
CA GLY A 589 -19.41 13.87 3.96
C GLY A 589 -18.41 14.85 3.39
N LYS A 590 -18.54 15.18 2.11
CA LYS A 590 -17.61 16.06 1.37
C LYS A 590 -17.52 17.49 1.94
N GLN A 591 -18.42 17.90 2.84
CA GLN A 591 -18.30 19.18 3.54
C GLN A 591 -17.14 19.21 4.56
N LEU A 592 -16.64 18.04 4.99
CA LEU A 592 -15.42 17.92 5.78
C LEU A 592 -14.20 18.00 4.86
N GLY A 593 -13.65 19.21 4.70
CA GLY A 593 -12.52 19.49 3.83
C GLY A 593 -11.24 18.86 4.36
N ASP A 594 -10.81 19.29 5.54
CA ASP A 594 -9.52 18.93 6.15
C ASP A 594 -9.62 18.59 7.65
N PHE A 595 -8.49 18.40 8.33
CA PHE A 595 -8.48 18.08 9.76
C PHE A 595 -8.91 19.25 10.66
N ALA A 596 -8.84 20.50 10.20
CA ALA A 596 -9.35 21.63 10.98
C ALA A 596 -10.89 21.69 10.95
N ASP A 597 -11.52 21.31 9.83
CA ASP A 597 -12.97 21.09 9.78
C ASP A 597 -13.40 19.92 10.67
N THR A 598 -12.64 18.83 10.63
CA THR A 598 -12.89 17.64 11.47
C THR A 598 -12.78 18.02 12.95
N ALA A 599 -11.77 18.82 13.32
CA ALA A 599 -11.58 19.30 14.68
C ALA A 599 -12.75 20.21 15.12
N ALA A 600 -13.22 21.09 14.26
CA ALA A 600 -14.35 21.95 14.56
C ALA A 600 -15.66 21.16 14.72
N LEU A 601 -15.89 20.14 13.91
CA LEU A 601 -17.03 19.23 14.10
C LEU A 601 -16.91 18.46 15.44
N ILE A 602 -15.72 17.95 15.77
CA ILE A 602 -15.45 17.30 17.06
C ILE A 602 -15.66 18.26 18.23
N ALA A 603 -15.38 19.56 18.05
CA ALA A 603 -15.63 20.57 19.08
C ALA A 603 -17.12 20.64 19.48
N CYS A 604 -18.04 20.33 18.57
CA CYS A 604 -19.48 20.26 18.83
C CYS A 604 -19.94 18.95 19.51
N MET A 605 -19.07 17.96 19.66
CA MET A 605 -19.40 16.68 20.29
C MET A 605 -19.15 16.73 21.80
N ASP A 606 -20.05 16.09 22.55
CA ASP A 606 -19.89 15.81 23.98
C ASP A 606 -19.01 14.57 24.20
N LEU A 607 -19.10 13.59 23.31
CA LEU A 607 -18.37 12.32 23.35
C LEU A 607 -18.02 11.85 21.94
N VAL A 608 -16.82 11.29 21.77
CA VAL A 608 -16.39 10.62 20.54
C VAL A 608 -16.15 9.14 20.81
N ILE A 609 -16.85 8.24 20.11
CA ILE A 609 -16.68 6.79 20.20
C ILE A 609 -16.05 6.29 18.90
N THR A 610 -14.85 5.73 18.94
CA THR A 610 -14.08 5.49 17.72
C THR A 610 -13.26 4.22 17.82
N VAL A 611 -13.04 3.54 16.70
CA VAL A 611 -11.88 2.63 16.59
C VAL A 611 -10.59 3.44 16.55
N ASP A 612 -9.44 2.81 16.75
CA ASP A 612 -8.14 3.45 16.60
C ASP A 612 -8.00 4.09 15.20
N THR A 613 -8.06 5.43 15.09
CA THR A 613 -7.96 6.18 13.83
C THR A 613 -7.35 7.56 14.08
N SER A 614 -7.07 8.32 13.01
CA SER A 614 -6.67 9.72 13.15
C SER A 614 -7.73 10.58 13.85
N VAL A 615 -9.02 10.22 13.80
CA VAL A 615 -10.09 10.91 14.55
C VAL A 615 -9.94 10.66 16.05
N ALA A 616 -9.55 9.45 16.46
CA ALA A 616 -9.25 9.13 17.86
C ALA A 616 -8.13 10.03 18.39
N HIS A 617 -7.01 10.10 17.66
CA HIS A 617 -5.89 10.96 18.04
C HIS A 617 -6.27 12.44 18.03
N LEU A 618 -7.09 12.90 17.07
CA LEU A 618 -7.53 14.29 17.00
C LEU A 618 -8.40 14.66 18.20
N ALA A 619 -9.48 13.91 18.44
CA ALA A 619 -10.40 14.16 19.55
C ALA A 619 -9.68 14.11 20.91
N ALA A 620 -8.80 13.11 21.09
CA ALA A 620 -8.01 12.96 22.30
C ALA A 620 -6.99 14.10 22.47
N SER A 621 -6.37 14.59 21.39
CA SER A 621 -5.46 15.75 21.43
C SER A 621 -6.18 17.04 21.79
N MET A 622 -7.44 17.18 21.40
CA MET A 622 -8.31 18.29 21.80
C MET A 622 -8.82 18.17 23.25
N GLY A 623 -8.49 17.09 23.96
CA GLY A 623 -8.98 16.83 25.31
C GLY A 623 -10.47 16.47 25.38
N LYS A 624 -11.09 16.10 24.25
CA LYS A 624 -12.48 15.64 24.25
C LYS A 624 -12.61 14.26 24.90
N PRO A 625 -13.69 13.99 25.66
CA PRO A 625 -14.02 12.64 26.08
C PRO A 625 -14.04 11.72 24.86
N THR A 626 -13.15 10.73 24.86
CA THR A 626 -12.94 9.86 23.70
C THR A 626 -12.91 8.42 24.14
N TRP A 627 -13.83 7.61 23.67
CA TRP A 627 -13.92 6.18 23.98
C TRP A 627 -13.41 5.38 22.79
N ILE A 628 -12.38 4.58 23.00
CA ILE A 628 -11.70 3.87 21.92
C ILE A 628 -11.99 2.38 21.98
N MET A 629 -12.57 1.86 20.90
CA MET A 629 -12.78 0.44 20.67
C MET A 629 -11.49 -0.16 20.12
N LEU A 630 -10.92 -1.11 20.86
CA LEU A 630 -9.64 -1.73 20.55
C LEU A 630 -9.81 -3.22 20.20
N PRO A 631 -9.12 -3.70 19.15
CA PRO A 631 -9.06 -5.13 18.87
C PRO A 631 -8.27 -5.85 19.97
N PHE A 632 -8.34 -7.18 19.95
CA PHE A 632 -7.68 -8.04 20.94
C PHE A 632 -6.16 -7.74 21.04
N ALA A 633 -5.47 -7.68 19.90
CA ALA A 633 -4.09 -7.20 19.80
C ALA A 633 -4.08 -5.74 19.29
N PRO A 634 -3.96 -4.73 20.18
CA PRO A 634 -4.01 -3.32 19.80
C PRO A 634 -2.71 -2.82 19.17
N ASP A 635 -2.76 -1.57 18.70
CA ASP A 635 -1.56 -0.78 18.46
C ASP A 635 -0.84 -0.41 19.77
N PHE A 636 0.49 -0.24 19.72
CA PHE A 636 1.35 -0.03 20.90
C PHE A 636 0.96 1.18 21.75
N ARG A 637 0.33 2.19 21.13
CA ARG A 637 -0.05 3.45 21.78
C ARG A 637 -1.05 3.26 22.92
N TRP A 638 -1.80 2.17 22.87
CA TRP A 638 -2.88 1.90 23.80
C TRP A 638 -2.48 0.94 24.93
N LEU A 639 -1.23 0.46 24.93
CA LEU A 639 -0.65 -0.46 25.92
C LEU A 639 -1.52 -1.72 26.17
N LEU A 640 -1.12 -2.50 27.17
CA LEU A 640 -1.85 -3.66 27.69
C LEU A 640 -2.38 -3.36 29.10
N ASP A 641 -3.39 -4.12 29.52
CA ASP A 641 -3.86 -4.21 30.91
C ASP A 641 -4.31 -2.89 31.56
N ARG A 642 -4.84 -1.98 30.76
CA ARG A 642 -5.40 -0.71 31.23
C ARG A 642 -6.56 -0.22 30.36
N ASN A 643 -7.44 0.56 31.00
CA ASN A 643 -8.63 1.15 30.38
C ASN A 643 -8.51 2.67 30.17
N ASP A 644 -7.35 3.25 30.44
CA ASP A 644 -7.01 4.66 30.25
C ASP A 644 -5.78 4.78 29.32
N SER A 645 -5.42 6.00 28.92
CA SER A 645 -4.25 6.24 28.05
C SER A 645 -3.24 7.20 28.69
N PRO A 646 -1.97 6.80 28.84
CA PRO A 646 -0.93 7.72 29.33
C PRO A 646 -0.62 8.81 28.28
N TRP A 647 -0.92 8.56 27.00
CA TRP A 647 -0.79 9.55 25.94
C TRP A 647 -1.91 10.59 25.96
N TYR A 648 -3.09 10.23 26.46
CA TYR A 648 -4.32 11.01 26.35
C TYR A 648 -5.21 10.85 27.60
N PRO A 649 -5.15 11.81 28.54
CA PRO A 649 -5.94 11.74 29.77
C PRO A 649 -7.47 11.73 29.58
N SER A 650 -7.97 12.19 28.42
CA SER A 650 -9.41 12.21 28.12
C SER A 650 -9.95 10.91 27.52
N VAL A 651 -9.08 9.90 27.36
CA VAL A 651 -9.40 8.64 26.68
C VAL A 651 -9.79 7.55 27.67
N LYS A 652 -10.88 6.84 27.34
CA LYS A 652 -11.26 5.55 27.94
C LYS A 652 -11.16 4.45 26.88
N LEU A 653 -10.57 3.31 27.22
CA LEU A 653 -10.32 2.20 26.30
C LEU A 653 -11.29 1.04 26.57
N TYR A 654 -11.81 0.45 25.50
CA TYR A 654 -12.64 -0.75 25.54
C TYR A 654 -12.03 -1.79 24.60
N ARG A 655 -11.51 -2.88 25.17
CA ARG A 655 -10.74 -3.88 24.43
C ARG A 655 -11.47 -5.19 24.31
N GLN A 656 -11.37 -5.85 23.17
CA GLN A 656 -11.78 -7.25 23.07
C GLN A 656 -11.09 -8.10 24.13
N THR A 657 -11.87 -8.90 24.85
CA THR A 657 -11.37 -9.93 25.78
C THR A 657 -11.12 -11.25 25.05
N LYS A 658 -11.77 -11.44 23.89
CA LYS A 658 -11.60 -12.57 22.99
C LYS A 658 -11.50 -12.06 21.55
N LEU A 659 -10.60 -12.65 20.77
CA LEU A 659 -10.40 -12.29 19.37
C LEU A 659 -11.73 -12.31 18.59
N GLY A 660 -12.09 -11.17 18.00
CA GLY A 660 -13.28 -11.01 17.17
C GLY A 660 -14.58 -10.72 17.93
N ASP A 661 -14.58 -10.77 19.26
CA ASP A 661 -15.76 -10.50 20.08
C ASP A 661 -15.96 -9.00 20.30
N TRP A 662 -16.53 -8.35 19.28
CA TRP A 662 -16.89 -6.93 19.35
C TRP A 662 -18.19 -6.66 20.11
N ASP A 663 -19.07 -7.65 20.25
CA ASP A 663 -20.36 -7.46 20.93
C ASP A 663 -20.15 -7.20 22.42
N GLU A 664 -19.23 -7.92 23.06
CA GLU A 664 -18.85 -7.70 24.45
C GLU A 664 -18.27 -6.28 24.68
N VAL A 665 -17.45 -5.79 23.74
CA VAL A 665 -16.93 -4.41 23.75
C VAL A 665 -18.06 -3.38 23.71
N LEU A 666 -19.02 -3.58 22.79
CA LEU A 666 -20.13 -2.66 22.58
C LEU A 666 -21.14 -2.66 23.73
N GLN A 667 -21.39 -3.80 24.37
CA GLN A 667 -22.24 -3.91 25.56
C GLN A 667 -21.70 -3.10 26.74
N ARG A 668 -20.38 -3.12 26.97
CA ARG A 668 -19.76 -2.28 28.02
C ARG A 668 -19.87 -0.79 27.69
N ILE A 669 -19.70 -0.42 26.42
CA ILE A 669 -19.93 0.96 25.96
C ILE A 669 -21.37 1.39 26.21
N GLU A 670 -22.36 0.56 25.89
CA GLU A 670 -23.79 0.84 26.13
C GLU A 670 -24.09 1.07 27.61
N ALA A 671 -23.54 0.22 28.49
CA ALA A 671 -23.68 0.37 29.94
C ALA A 671 -23.10 1.70 30.44
N ASP A 672 -21.91 2.08 29.98
CA ASP A 672 -21.29 3.35 30.34
C ASP A 672 -22.00 4.56 29.71
N LEU A 673 -22.55 4.42 28.49
CA LEU A 673 -23.35 5.47 27.84
C LEU A 673 -24.60 5.81 28.62
N THR A 674 -25.25 4.81 29.22
CA THR A 674 -26.43 5.02 30.06
C THR A 674 -26.14 5.96 31.22
N HIS A 675 -24.97 5.83 31.85
CA HIS A 675 -24.51 6.71 32.93
C HIS A 675 -24.05 8.08 32.42
N PHE A 676 -23.45 8.15 31.23
CA PHE A 676 -23.02 9.41 30.62
C PHE A 676 -24.19 10.31 30.20
N LEU A 677 -25.33 9.70 29.85
CA LEU A 677 -26.54 10.41 29.42
C LEU A 677 -27.50 10.76 30.56
N ALA A 678 -27.35 10.14 31.74
CA ALA A 678 -28.04 10.50 32.96
C ALA A 678 -27.50 11.82 33.52
#